data_AF-A0A926GAD9-F1
#
_entry.id   AF-A0A926GAD9-F1
#
_cell.length_a   1.000
_cell.length_b   1.000
_cell.length_c   1.000
_cell.angle_alpha   90.00
_cell.angle_beta   90.00
_cell.angle_gamma   90.00
#
_symmetry.space_group_name_H-M   'P 1'
#
loop_
_entity.id
_entity.type
_entity.pdbx_description
1 polymer ?
#
loop_
_entity_poly.entity_id
_entity_poly.type
_entity_poly.pdbx_seq_one_letter_code
_entity_poly.pdbx_strand_id
1 'polypeptide(L)'
;MLRSPQALAASLGQSGGRIMHRYGDRVLLAEVPPGAETRLSLDGRAPDMATAEAAAPDDLTETEKLGVEAFALRQSPKYAKAKASRPHQGASWEGPGDVQPLTCMDVGRDPGGHAHVEGALASEAGAPPLSARLTGKVAVAIIIIDGPTAALKFTAAERTKVVAEVQNGLGWLGAQNAAGAVSFFYEIHTPSITATPLTGNPSSDAMENRFRDPAMATLGYGAGLANVTKYANDLRTKLGTDWAYVGFFTKYPVGHFAYASIGGPRIIMDYANDGWGPDNIDRVFAHESGHIFGAPDEYASSGCTCGGSWGYYGKPNSNCENCAPGGGVKCLMKSNDWEMCSVTPYHLGFPLADQRYSGVFRAGTGKYALWLNASYDSFVAKWQLWAGQGLRLVDLDIVQVGNERRYNGVWMAGNDAYGLWLNADWNAFTAKWQQWSAQGLRLVCMEVVRVGNQNLYSGVFRAGTGGYGLWGNATWASFTAKWQEWSKQNLRLVDLTITNFGNDRRYSGVFRAGTDAYGLWVNTDWASFEAKWKEWSKQNLRLVDLEVTSFGGERRYSGVFRGGTDGYGLWVNANYPSFSAKWQEWSAQNLRLIDVEVTDPANTANAQVKVGAGALALGLEADENGGDGYGGIFGTDGTADSGADVDTGSMFAGEPAAAAAAAPGDGENGFGGMSQGGAPGTASYEPGPITSAPVGAGAPDSGFGGFGGLGGASTPVGANDGPEGADSSDGLGGIGEGGAADLDTGGTGAMG
;
A
#
# COMPACT_ATOMS: atom_id res chain seq x y z
N MET A 1 -19.54 26.83 35.79
CA MET A 1 -19.52 25.53 35.09
C MET A 1 -18.39 25.58 34.07
N LEU A 2 -17.53 24.57 34.02
CA LEU A 2 -16.47 24.48 33.02
C LEU A 2 -17.12 24.24 31.65
N ARG A 3 -16.80 25.07 30.66
CA ARG A 3 -17.29 24.92 29.26
C ARG A 3 -16.67 23.64 28.69
N SER A 4 -17.45 22.78 28.04
CA SER A 4 -16.93 21.45 27.68
C SER A 4 -16.07 21.48 26.41
N PRO A 5 -14.84 20.95 26.41
CA PRO A 5 -14.06 20.77 25.18
C PRO A 5 -14.74 19.83 24.17
N GLN A 6 -15.67 18.99 24.64
CA GLN A 6 -16.46 18.05 23.84
C GLN A 6 -17.44 18.78 22.90
N ALA A 7 -18.08 19.87 23.36
CA ALA A 7 -18.95 20.68 22.52
C ALA A 7 -18.19 21.35 21.37
N LEU A 8 -16.99 21.86 21.63
CA LEU A 8 -16.13 22.44 20.59
C LEU A 8 -15.65 21.38 19.59
N ALA A 9 -15.23 20.22 20.07
CA ALA A 9 -14.82 19.10 19.21
C ALA A 9 -15.97 18.64 18.28
N ALA A 10 -17.20 18.58 18.79
CA ALA A 10 -18.39 18.27 18.00
C ALA A 10 -18.69 19.35 16.94
N SER A 11 -18.60 20.64 17.29
CA SER A 11 -18.81 21.75 16.36
C SER A 11 -17.71 21.84 15.28
N LEU A 12 -16.45 21.55 15.63
CA LEU A 12 -15.34 21.44 14.69
C LEU A 12 -15.58 20.31 13.69
N GLY A 13 -15.94 19.11 14.17
CA GLY A 13 -16.25 17.96 13.30
C GLY A 13 -17.41 18.24 12.33
N GLN A 14 -18.50 18.87 12.79
CA GLN A 14 -19.61 19.31 11.93
C GLN A 14 -19.21 20.36 10.89
N SER A 15 -18.15 21.12 11.17
CA SER A 15 -17.62 22.16 10.28
C SER A 15 -16.60 21.62 9.27
N GLY A 16 -16.22 20.33 9.37
CA GLY A 16 -15.14 19.71 8.59
C GLY A 16 -13.73 20.01 9.13
N GLY A 17 -13.63 20.56 10.33
CA GLY A 17 -12.36 20.84 11.02
C GLY A 17 -11.96 19.73 11.99
N ARG A 18 -10.68 19.73 12.39
CA ARG A 18 -10.10 18.77 13.35
C ARG A 18 -9.22 19.45 14.39
N ILE A 19 -9.20 18.92 15.60
CA ILE A 19 -8.24 19.31 16.63
C ILE A 19 -6.91 18.61 16.29
N MET A 20 -5.84 19.37 16.09
CA MET A 20 -4.50 18.80 15.86
C MET A 20 -3.71 18.68 17.16
N HIS A 21 -3.82 19.70 18.03
CA HIS A 21 -3.05 19.78 19.28
C HIS A 21 -3.94 20.20 20.44
N ARG A 22 -3.71 19.63 21.62
CA ARG A 22 -4.31 20.05 22.89
C ARG A 22 -3.22 20.18 23.96
N TYR A 23 -3.17 21.34 24.60
CA TYR A 23 -2.30 21.63 25.72
C TYR A 23 -3.17 21.86 26.96
N GLY A 24 -3.03 21.03 27.99
CA GLY A 24 -3.89 21.06 29.17
C GLY A 24 -5.39 20.92 28.83
N ASP A 25 -6.24 21.65 29.55
CA ASP A 25 -7.70 21.57 29.40
C ASP A 25 -8.31 22.72 28.60
N ARG A 26 -7.61 23.86 28.48
CA ARG A 26 -8.17 25.08 27.86
C ARG A 26 -7.58 25.43 26.49
N VAL A 27 -6.38 24.94 26.15
CA VAL A 27 -5.70 25.33 24.90
C VAL A 27 -5.84 24.22 23.86
N LEU A 28 -6.42 24.57 22.72
CA LEU A 28 -6.67 23.71 21.57
C LEU A 28 -6.21 24.43 20.31
N LEU A 29 -5.48 23.73 19.44
CA LEU A 29 -5.17 24.19 18.09
C LEU A 29 -5.87 23.28 17.09
N ALA A 30 -6.67 23.88 16.22
CA ALA A 30 -7.51 23.18 15.27
C ALA A 30 -7.25 23.66 13.85
N GLU A 31 -7.37 22.74 12.91
CA GLU A 31 -7.48 23.02 11.48
C GLU A 31 -8.98 23.18 11.16
N VAL A 32 -9.32 24.24 10.42
CA VAL A 32 -10.70 24.60 10.08
C VAL A 32 -10.74 24.94 8.59
N PRO A 33 -11.64 24.34 7.78
CA PRO A 33 -11.76 24.69 6.37
C PRO A 33 -12.11 26.17 6.17
N PRO A 34 -11.55 26.86 5.16
CA PRO A 34 -11.85 28.27 4.91
C PRO A 34 -13.35 28.58 4.82
N GLY A 35 -13.81 29.57 5.58
CA GLY A 35 -15.23 29.94 5.67
C GLY A 35 -16.08 29.02 6.58
N ALA A 36 -15.50 27.99 7.18
CA ALA A 36 -16.17 27.15 8.18
C ALA A 36 -16.03 27.72 9.60
N GLU A 37 -15.19 28.73 9.82
CA GLU A 37 -14.97 29.37 11.12
C GLU A 37 -16.26 30.05 11.62
N THR A 38 -17.05 30.59 10.70
CA THR A 38 -18.37 31.20 10.99
C THR A 38 -19.42 30.21 11.49
N ARG A 39 -19.18 28.90 11.36
CA ARG A 39 -20.05 27.81 11.82
C ARG A 39 -19.61 27.24 13.18
N LEU A 40 -18.47 27.69 13.72
CA LEU A 40 -17.99 27.25 15.02
C LEU A 40 -18.85 27.84 16.15
N SER A 41 -19.32 26.97 17.03
CA SER A 41 -20.17 27.31 18.16
C SER A 41 -19.74 26.53 19.40
N LEU A 42 -19.36 27.26 20.45
CA LEU A 42 -19.18 26.76 21.80
C LEU A 42 -20.46 27.01 22.60
N ASP A 43 -21.19 25.95 22.94
CA ASP A 43 -22.44 26.00 23.74
C ASP A 43 -23.48 27.03 23.21
N GLY A 44 -23.60 27.16 21.88
CA GLY A 44 -24.54 28.07 21.21
C GLY A 44 -24.04 29.50 21.03
N ARG A 45 -22.74 29.77 21.22
CA ARG A 45 -22.10 31.07 20.99
C ARG A 45 -20.86 30.92 20.12
N ALA A 46 -20.54 31.93 19.31
CA ALA A 46 -19.25 31.97 18.64
C ALA A 46 -18.11 31.89 19.68
N PRO A 47 -17.08 31.06 19.47
CA PRO A 47 -15.90 31.04 20.34
C PRO A 47 -15.11 32.35 20.18
N ASP A 48 -14.50 32.83 21.26
CA ASP A 48 -13.53 33.93 21.20
C ASP A 48 -12.29 33.45 20.42
N MET A 49 -12.19 33.86 19.16
CA MET A 49 -11.05 33.53 18.30
C MET A 49 -9.97 34.61 18.43
N ALA A 50 -8.91 34.28 19.16
CA ALA A 50 -7.69 35.06 19.23
C ALA A 50 -6.84 34.87 17.97
N THR A 51 -6.34 35.95 17.37
CA THR A 51 -5.17 35.86 16.48
C THR A 51 -3.92 35.54 17.30
N ALA A 52 -2.85 35.08 16.64
CA ALA A 52 -1.56 34.80 17.29
C ALA A 52 -0.89 36.03 17.96
N GLU A 53 -1.48 37.21 17.80
CA GLU A 53 -1.01 38.49 18.35
C GLU A 53 -1.75 38.90 19.64
N ALA A 54 -2.84 38.21 20.00
CA ALA A 54 -3.57 38.49 21.23
C ALA A 54 -2.83 37.92 22.44
N ALA A 55 -2.81 38.68 23.54
CA ALA A 55 -2.21 38.23 24.79
C ALA A 55 -2.97 37.01 25.36
N ALA A 56 -2.24 35.94 25.65
CA ALA A 56 -2.78 34.78 26.34
C ALA A 56 -3.19 35.14 27.78
N PRO A 57 -4.18 34.45 28.39
CA PRO A 57 -4.52 34.65 29.79
C PRO A 57 -3.32 34.43 30.73
N ASP A 58 -3.16 35.29 31.74
CA ASP A 58 -2.07 35.20 32.72
C ASP A 58 -2.15 33.94 33.62
N ASP A 59 -3.29 33.25 33.64
CA ASP A 59 -3.57 32.08 34.49
C ASP A 59 -3.33 30.73 33.79
N LEU A 60 -2.72 30.71 32.60
CA LEU A 60 -2.38 29.46 31.90
C LEU A 60 -1.37 28.61 32.68
N THR A 61 -1.59 27.30 32.69
CA THR A 61 -0.57 26.33 33.15
C THR A 61 0.67 26.38 32.25
N GLU A 62 1.83 25.92 32.73
CA GLU A 62 3.06 25.93 31.93
C GLU A 62 2.90 25.21 30.58
N THR A 63 2.21 24.07 30.56
CA THR A 63 1.87 23.33 29.33
C THR A 63 0.98 24.14 28.39
N GLU A 64 -0.10 24.75 28.90
CA GLU A 64 -1.00 25.60 28.10
C GLU A 64 -0.26 26.82 27.52
N LYS A 65 0.53 27.50 28.36
CA LYS A 65 1.29 28.70 27.99
C LYS A 65 2.32 28.40 26.90
N LEU A 66 3.15 27.36 27.08
CA LEU A 66 4.14 26.96 26.08
C LEU A 66 3.47 26.55 24.75
N GLY A 67 2.30 25.92 24.79
CA GLY A 67 1.53 25.60 23.58
C GLY A 67 1.08 26.82 22.78
N VAL A 68 0.63 27.88 23.46
CA VAL A 68 0.24 29.16 22.82
C VAL A 68 1.46 29.94 22.32
N GLU A 69 2.51 30.08 23.14
CA GLU A 69 3.75 30.77 22.74
C GLU A 69 4.42 30.07 21.54
N ALA A 70 4.40 28.74 21.50
CA ALA A 70 4.87 27.94 20.38
C ALA A 70 4.08 28.21 19.09
N PHE A 71 2.75 28.29 19.19
CA PHE A 71 1.91 28.63 18.04
C PHE A 71 2.16 30.06 17.55
N ALA A 72 2.26 31.03 18.46
CA ALA A 72 2.59 32.41 18.13
C ALA A 72 3.96 32.54 17.46
N LEU A 73 4.96 31.78 17.94
CA LEU A 73 6.27 31.68 17.29
C LEU A 73 6.14 31.13 15.86
N ARG A 74 5.37 30.06 15.62
CA ARG A 74 5.15 29.49 14.27
C ARG A 74 4.52 30.46 13.29
N GLN A 75 3.61 31.33 13.74
CA GLN A 75 3.01 32.38 12.90
C GLN A 75 3.95 33.56 12.63
N SER A 76 5.12 33.64 13.31
CA SER A 76 6.02 34.78 13.15
C SER A 76 6.82 34.76 11.83
N PRO A 77 7.08 35.91 11.21
CA PRO A 77 8.00 36.01 10.06
C PRO A 77 9.41 35.48 10.34
N LYS A 78 9.86 35.53 11.60
CA LYS A 78 11.15 34.97 12.03
C LYS A 78 11.18 33.45 11.85
N TYR A 79 10.13 32.76 12.28
CA TYR A 79 10.03 31.31 12.15
C TYR A 79 9.89 30.91 10.68
N ALA A 80 9.00 31.57 9.93
CA ALA A 80 8.85 31.35 8.49
C ALA A 80 10.19 31.52 7.72
N LYS A 81 10.95 32.59 8.02
CA LYS A 81 12.28 32.80 7.44
C LYS A 81 13.26 31.69 7.82
N ALA A 82 13.34 31.32 9.10
CA ALA A 82 14.21 30.26 9.57
C ALA A 82 13.90 28.91 8.90
N LYS A 83 12.61 28.61 8.68
CA LYS A 83 12.18 27.40 7.96
C LYS A 83 12.48 27.42 6.47
N ALA A 84 12.44 28.59 5.82
CA ALA A 84 12.81 28.75 4.41
C ALA A 84 14.33 28.73 4.18
N SER A 85 15.14 29.09 5.18
CA SER A 85 16.60 29.08 5.12
C SER A 85 17.24 27.97 5.96
N ARG A 86 16.51 26.90 6.29
CA ARG A 86 17.03 25.79 7.11
C ARG A 86 18.12 25.03 6.34
N PRO A 87 19.21 24.59 6.99
CA PRO A 87 20.22 23.76 6.34
C PRO A 87 19.72 22.31 6.17
N HIS A 88 20.40 21.53 5.32
CA HIS A 88 20.18 20.09 5.09
C HIS A 88 18.80 19.68 4.53
N GLN A 89 18.02 20.60 3.95
CA GLN A 89 16.76 20.26 3.27
C GLN A 89 16.98 19.20 2.18
N GLY A 90 16.28 18.07 2.26
CA GLY A 90 16.38 16.96 1.31
C GLY A 90 17.64 16.09 1.42
N ALA A 91 18.50 16.31 2.43
CA ALA A 91 19.64 15.44 2.69
C ALA A 91 19.19 14.07 3.25
N SER A 92 20.04 13.03 3.11
CA SER A 92 19.88 11.78 3.87
C SER A 92 19.93 12.07 5.38
N TRP A 93 19.31 11.21 6.20
CA TRP A 93 19.38 11.29 7.66
C TRP A 93 20.79 11.08 8.23
N GLU A 94 21.69 10.50 7.43
CA GLU A 94 23.14 10.46 7.64
C GLU A 94 23.79 11.85 7.79
N GLY A 95 23.18 12.88 7.20
CA GLY A 95 23.79 14.20 7.05
C GLY A 95 24.95 14.19 6.03
N PRO A 96 25.66 15.32 5.88
CA PRO A 96 26.99 15.28 5.27
C PRO A 96 27.94 14.59 6.26
N GLY A 97 28.68 13.57 5.81
CA GLY A 97 29.47 12.65 6.64
C GLY A 97 30.69 13.22 7.41
N ASP A 98 30.67 14.51 7.72
CA ASP A 98 31.71 15.28 8.42
C ASP A 98 31.26 15.88 9.76
N VAL A 99 29.99 15.72 10.16
CA VAL A 99 29.50 16.16 11.49
C VAL A 99 29.42 14.96 12.43
N GLN A 100 30.05 15.08 13.60
CA GLN A 100 30.11 14.04 14.61
C GLN A 100 29.18 14.41 15.77
N PRO A 101 28.35 13.48 16.27
CA PRO A 101 27.53 13.71 17.46
C PRO A 101 28.37 14.25 18.62
N LEU A 102 27.76 15.07 19.48
CA LEU A 102 28.42 15.55 20.71
C LEU A 102 28.73 14.36 21.63
N THR A 103 29.94 13.83 21.51
CA THR A 103 30.43 12.72 22.31
C THR A 103 31.03 13.24 23.62
N CYS A 104 31.18 12.37 24.61
CA CYS A 104 32.03 12.68 25.77
C CYS A 104 33.53 12.90 25.42
N MET A 105 33.92 12.74 24.14
CA MET A 105 35.26 12.98 23.59
C MET A 105 35.41 14.29 22.81
N ASP A 106 34.49 15.25 22.92
CA ASP A 106 34.76 16.66 22.54
C ASP A 106 35.77 17.37 23.49
N VAL A 107 36.50 16.55 24.26
CA VAL A 107 37.79 16.82 24.91
C VAL A 107 38.87 15.85 24.38
N GLY A 108 38.95 15.63 23.06
CA GLY A 108 40.07 14.96 22.35
C GLY A 108 39.75 13.60 21.69
N ARG A 109 40.12 13.49 20.39
CA ARG A 109 40.07 12.31 19.46
C ARG A 109 40.47 10.95 20.09
N ASP A 110 40.02 9.79 19.59
CA ASP A 110 39.73 9.39 18.19
C ASP A 110 38.58 8.33 18.10
N PRO A 111 37.82 8.20 16.99
CA PRO A 111 36.51 7.53 16.97
C PRO A 111 36.52 6.06 16.51
N GLY A 112 35.46 5.31 16.83
CA GLY A 112 35.27 3.95 16.32
C GLY A 112 33.84 3.40 16.44
N GLY A 113 33.22 3.18 15.28
CA GLY A 113 32.17 2.18 14.98
C GLY A 113 30.92 2.11 15.87
N HIS A 114 29.80 2.64 15.37
CA HIS A 114 28.47 2.40 15.94
C HIS A 114 27.76 1.22 15.26
N ALA A 115 27.10 0.38 16.06
CA ALA A 115 26.19 -0.67 15.60
C ALA A 115 24.76 -0.35 16.09
N HIS A 116 23.77 -0.57 15.24
CA HIS A 116 22.36 -0.38 15.59
C HIS A 116 21.92 -1.38 16.66
N VAL A 117 21.20 -0.91 17.67
CA VAL A 117 20.64 -1.76 18.73
C VAL A 117 19.21 -2.13 18.38
N GLU A 118 19.03 -3.24 17.67
CA GLU A 118 17.72 -3.90 17.55
C GLU A 118 17.31 -4.48 18.91
N GLY A 119 16.65 -3.64 19.72
CA GLY A 119 16.22 -3.97 21.08
C GLY A 119 14.70 -3.95 21.22
N ALA A 120 14.03 -5.00 20.76
CA ALA A 120 12.61 -5.21 21.06
C ALA A 120 12.42 -5.43 22.57
N LEU A 121 12.04 -4.37 23.30
CA LEU A 121 11.76 -4.45 24.72
C LEU A 121 10.50 -5.29 24.94
N ALA A 122 10.64 -6.44 25.60
CA ALA A 122 9.52 -7.24 26.05
C ALA A 122 8.61 -6.39 26.96
N SER A 123 7.39 -6.11 26.50
CA SER A 123 6.35 -5.48 27.31
C SER A 123 6.08 -6.34 28.55
N GLU A 124 5.88 -5.72 29.71
CA GLU A 124 5.35 -6.45 30.87
C GLU A 124 4.05 -7.16 30.50
N ALA A 125 3.99 -8.47 30.79
CA ALA A 125 2.96 -9.35 30.27
C ALA A 125 1.55 -8.90 30.71
N GLY A 126 0.78 -8.35 29.77
CA GLY A 126 -0.62 -7.94 29.96
C GLY A 126 -0.93 -6.46 29.76
N ALA A 127 0.07 -5.58 29.59
CA ALA A 127 -0.18 -4.17 29.29
C ALA A 127 -0.56 -3.96 27.80
N PRO A 128 -1.61 -3.18 27.46
CA PRO A 128 -1.91 -2.84 26.06
C PRO A 128 -0.77 -2.01 25.44
N PRO A 129 -0.39 -2.23 24.17
CA PRO A 129 0.72 -1.54 23.53
C PRO A 129 0.56 -0.02 23.58
N LEU A 130 1.66 0.70 23.75
CA LEU A 130 1.67 2.15 23.91
C LEU A 130 1.45 2.91 22.58
N SER A 131 1.84 2.32 21.44
CA SER A 131 1.87 3.01 20.15
C SER A 131 1.69 2.04 18.97
N ALA A 132 0.63 1.23 18.97
CA ALA A 132 0.41 0.27 17.89
C ALA A 132 -0.05 0.90 16.57
N ARG A 133 -0.62 2.11 16.58
CA ARG A 133 -1.09 2.84 15.38
C ARG A 133 -1.08 4.35 15.58
N LEU A 134 -0.69 5.13 14.60
CA LEU A 134 -0.78 6.60 14.64
C LEU A 134 -2.19 7.06 14.22
N THR A 135 -3.17 6.80 15.09
CA THR A 135 -4.60 7.09 14.86
C THR A 135 -5.31 7.57 16.11
N GLY A 136 -6.26 8.50 16.00
CA GLY A 136 -7.04 8.96 17.14
C GLY A 136 -6.23 9.89 18.04
N LYS A 137 -6.27 9.69 19.36
CA LYS A 137 -5.61 10.56 20.32
C LYS A 137 -4.27 9.99 20.77
N VAL A 138 -3.23 10.81 20.67
CA VAL A 138 -1.86 10.44 21.08
C VAL A 138 -1.39 11.38 22.19
N ALA A 139 -1.09 10.86 23.37
CA ALA A 139 -0.43 11.63 24.41
C ALA A 139 1.09 11.73 24.16
N VAL A 140 1.64 12.93 24.33
CA VAL A 140 3.07 13.20 24.17
C VAL A 140 3.55 13.99 25.38
N ALA A 141 4.36 13.37 26.23
CA ALA A 141 5.10 14.11 27.25
C ALA A 141 6.32 14.76 26.61
N ILE A 142 6.54 16.05 26.86
CA ILE A 142 7.76 16.79 26.45
C ILE A 142 8.53 17.15 27.72
N ILE A 143 9.68 16.51 27.93
CA ILE A 143 10.52 16.71 29.11
C ILE A 143 11.79 17.46 28.69
N ILE A 144 11.90 18.75 29.01
CA ILE A 144 13.02 19.61 28.63
C ILE A 144 13.97 19.77 29.82
N ILE A 145 15.13 19.13 29.78
CA ILE A 145 15.97 18.92 30.96
C ILE A 145 16.99 20.05 31.14
N ASP A 146 16.92 20.74 32.27
CA ASP A 146 17.94 21.71 32.71
C ASP A 146 19.05 21.01 33.50
N GLY A 147 20.27 21.06 33.01
CA GLY A 147 21.45 20.62 33.76
C GLY A 147 22.00 21.66 34.76
N PRO A 148 23.06 21.31 35.51
CA PRO A 148 23.59 22.18 36.56
C PRO A 148 24.37 23.39 36.04
N THR A 149 24.90 23.35 34.81
CA THR A 149 25.72 24.42 34.21
C THR A 149 24.92 25.30 33.27
N ALA A 150 25.39 26.52 32.99
CA ALA A 150 24.71 27.44 32.06
C ALA A 150 24.59 26.88 30.63
N ALA A 151 25.57 26.10 30.17
CA ALA A 151 25.54 25.46 28.85
C ALA A 151 24.45 24.37 28.73
N LEU A 152 24.13 23.70 29.85
CA LEU A 152 23.16 22.61 29.90
C LEU A 152 21.73 23.08 30.24
N LYS A 153 21.49 24.39 30.33
CA LYS A 153 20.17 24.95 30.63
C LYS A 153 19.47 25.43 29.37
N PHE A 154 18.17 25.22 29.30
CA PHE A 154 17.30 25.77 28.27
C PHE A 154 16.77 27.12 28.70
N THR A 155 17.10 28.16 27.95
CA THR A 155 16.46 29.47 28.05
C THR A 155 14.98 29.38 27.68
N ALA A 156 14.16 30.34 28.12
CA ALA A 156 12.73 30.38 27.79
C ALA A 156 12.48 30.31 26.27
N ALA A 157 13.25 31.05 25.48
CA ALA A 157 13.13 31.06 24.02
C ALA A 157 13.44 29.68 23.38
N GLU A 158 14.39 28.93 23.94
CA GLU A 158 14.71 27.57 23.47
C GLU A 158 13.60 26.58 23.83
N ARG A 159 12.95 26.72 25.00
CA ARG A 159 11.77 25.92 25.39
C ARG A 159 10.59 26.16 24.45
N THR A 160 10.26 27.44 24.21
CA THR A 160 9.22 27.82 23.24
C THR A 160 9.55 27.29 21.84
N LYS A 161 10.83 27.33 21.45
CA LYS A 161 11.31 26.77 20.18
C LYS A 161 11.11 25.26 20.11
N VAL A 162 11.55 24.49 21.10
CA VAL A 162 11.30 23.02 21.19
C VAL A 162 9.83 22.70 20.96
N VAL A 163 8.92 23.38 21.69
CA VAL A 163 7.48 23.10 21.59
C VAL A 163 6.92 23.53 20.23
N ALA A 164 7.39 24.63 19.64
CA ALA A 164 7.02 25.05 18.28
C ALA A 164 7.45 24.05 17.20
N GLU A 165 8.64 23.45 17.35
CA GLU A 165 9.16 22.44 16.44
C GLU A 165 8.35 21.14 16.52
N VAL A 166 8.14 20.60 17.73
CA VAL A 166 7.29 19.41 17.94
C VAL A 166 5.86 19.63 17.44
N GLN A 167 5.29 20.81 17.70
CA GLN A 167 3.96 21.18 17.22
C GLN A 167 3.91 21.29 15.68
N ASN A 168 4.99 21.71 15.02
CA ASN A 168 5.04 21.75 13.56
C ASN A 168 5.18 20.34 12.96
N GLY A 169 6.09 19.53 13.48
CA GLY A 169 6.37 18.19 12.99
C GLY A 169 5.20 17.23 13.16
N LEU A 170 4.65 17.15 14.36
CA LEU A 170 3.48 16.32 14.64
C LEU A 170 2.22 16.82 13.92
N GLY A 171 2.11 18.14 13.71
CA GLY A 171 1.05 18.72 12.88
C GLY A 171 1.09 18.19 11.44
N TRP A 172 2.27 18.20 10.81
CA TRP A 172 2.45 17.63 9.46
C TRP A 172 2.23 16.11 9.45
N LEU A 173 2.80 15.37 10.41
CA LEU A 173 2.73 13.91 10.46
C LEU A 173 1.29 13.41 10.68
N GLY A 174 0.57 14.02 11.62
CA GLY A 174 -0.86 13.74 11.83
C GLY A 174 -1.73 14.15 10.64
N ALA A 175 -1.30 15.14 9.85
CA ALA A 175 -2.01 15.57 8.65
C ALA A 175 -1.90 14.57 7.49
N GLN A 176 -0.83 13.75 7.43
CA GLN A 176 -0.69 12.67 6.43
C GLN A 176 -1.77 11.60 6.55
N ASN A 177 -2.41 11.48 7.71
CA ASN A 177 -3.55 10.60 7.92
C ASN A 177 -4.86 11.30 7.48
N ALA A 178 -5.16 11.22 6.18
CA ALA A 178 -6.36 11.83 5.61
C ALA A 178 -7.68 11.19 6.09
N ALA A 179 -7.68 9.87 6.36
CA ALA A 179 -8.87 9.10 6.73
C ALA A 179 -9.11 8.99 8.26
N GLY A 180 -8.12 9.33 9.08
CA GLY A 180 -8.20 9.28 10.54
C GLY A 180 -7.64 10.55 11.17
N ALA A 181 -8.51 11.35 11.79
CA ALA A 181 -8.05 12.51 12.55
C ALA A 181 -7.11 12.07 13.69
N VAL A 182 -5.86 12.53 13.64
CA VAL A 182 -4.89 12.40 14.73
C VAL A 182 -4.91 13.69 15.55
N SER A 183 -5.02 13.56 16.86
CA SER A 183 -4.98 14.67 17.81
C SER A 183 -3.92 14.40 18.87
N PHE A 184 -2.94 15.30 18.99
CA PHE A 184 -1.87 15.20 19.98
C PHE A 184 -2.21 15.93 21.28
N PHE A 185 -2.06 15.26 22.41
CA PHE A 185 -2.37 15.76 23.75
C PHE A 185 -1.07 15.89 24.54
N TYR A 186 -0.73 17.09 24.99
CA TYR A 186 0.59 17.36 25.55
C TYR A 186 0.57 17.51 27.07
N GLU A 187 1.65 17.04 27.69
CA GLU A 187 2.08 17.41 29.04
C GLU A 187 3.55 17.81 28.97
N ILE A 188 3.90 18.99 29.47
CA ILE A 188 5.24 19.57 29.33
C ILE A 188 5.85 19.79 30.72
N HIS A 189 7.08 19.31 30.90
CA HIS A 189 7.86 19.44 32.13
C HIS A 189 9.25 20.01 31.84
N THR A 190 9.76 20.86 32.73
CA THR A 190 11.12 21.42 32.61
C THR A 190 11.99 21.09 33.83
N PRO A 191 12.31 19.81 34.08
CA PRO A 191 12.99 19.40 35.31
C PRO A 191 14.44 19.89 35.36
N SER A 192 14.85 20.42 36.51
CA SER A 192 16.24 20.74 36.81
C SER A 192 16.93 19.59 37.54
N ILE A 193 18.08 19.15 37.03
CA ILE A 193 18.87 18.05 37.60
C ILE A 193 20.29 18.50 37.99
N THR A 194 20.88 17.82 38.97
CA THR A 194 22.23 18.12 39.49
C THR A 194 23.33 17.26 38.85
N ALA A 195 22.98 16.25 38.05
CA ALA A 195 23.93 15.37 37.40
C ALA A 195 24.75 16.13 36.34
N THR A 196 26.07 16.11 36.44
CA THR A 196 26.98 16.59 35.38
C THR A 196 27.11 15.54 34.26
N PRO A 197 27.48 15.90 33.02
CA PRO A 197 27.83 14.93 31.98
C PRO A 197 28.88 13.90 32.45
N LEU A 198 28.88 12.72 31.81
CA LEU A 198 29.95 11.74 31.96
C LEU A 198 31.22 12.19 31.22
N THR A 199 32.35 11.57 31.54
CA THR A 199 33.67 11.87 30.95
C THR A 199 34.32 10.59 30.44
N GLY A 200 35.15 10.67 29.41
CA GLY A 200 35.80 9.51 28.79
C GLY A 200 34.94 8.91 27.68
N ASN A 201 34.88 7.58 27.58
CA ASN A 201 34.09 6.87 26.57
C ASN A 201 32.93 6.05 27.17
N PRO A 202 31.88 6.69 27.73
CA PRO A 202 30.68 6.00 28.18
C PRO A 202 29.87 5.45 27.00
N SER A 203 29.14 4.36 27.21
CA SER A 203 28.16 3.88 26.23
C SER A 203 26.99 4.87 26.06
N SER A 204 26.27 4.79 24.93
CA SER A 204 25.06 5.58 24.66
C SER A 204 24.04 5.47 25.79
N ASP A 205 23.78 4.25 26.28
CA ASP A 205 22.92 4.01 27.44
C ASP A 205 23.39 4.75 28.69
N ALA A 206 24.70 4.73 28.98
CA ALA A 206 25.24 5.40 30.16
C ALA A 206 25.11 6.93 30.05
N MET A 207 25.33 7.51 28.86
CA MET A 207 25.09 8.93 28.58
C MET A 207 23.62 9.31 28.77
N GLU A 208 22.69 8.49 28.26
CA GLU A 208 21.26 8.79 28.35
C GLU A 208 20.70 8.60 29.77
N ASN A 209 21.03 7.48 30.42
CA ASN A 209 20.66 7.22 31.82
C ASN A 209 21.10 8.37 32.74
N ARG A 210 22.22 9.04 32.42
CA ARG A 210 22.79 10.14 33.22
C ARG A 210 21.86 11.35 33.35
N PHE A 211 21.07 11.68 32.33
CA PHE A 211 20.09 12.77 32.39
C PHE A 211 18.66 12.28 32.54
N ARG A 212 18.30 11.16 31.87
CA ARG A 212 16.93 10.63 31.87
C ARG A 212 16.48 10.22 33.27
N ASP A 213 17.26 9.41 33.97
CA ASP A 213 16.80 8.81 35.23
C ASP A 213 16.66 9.86 36.35
N PRO A 214 17.58 10.84 36.52
CA PRO A 214 17.35 11.97 37.40
C PRO A 214 16.13 12.81 37.00
N ALA A 215 15.87 13.03 35.71
CA ALA A 215 14.70 13.76 35.26
C ALA A 215 13.40 13.01 35.61
N MET A 216 13.32 11.70 35.34
CA MET A 216 12.19 10.86 35.74
C MET A 216 11.98 10.83 37.27
N ALA A 217 13.06 10.85 38.06
CA ALA A 217 12.98 10.95 39.51
C ALA A 217 12.34 12.25 40.00
N THR A 218 12.56 13.39 39.31
CA THR A 218 11.84 14.64 39.64
C THR A 218 10.34 14.57 39.37
N LEU A 219 9.91 13.69 38.44
CA LEU A 219 8.51 13.42 38.13
C LEU A 219 7.91 12.31 39.02
N GLY A 220 8.67 11.76 39.95
CA GLY A 220 8.23 10.71 40.89
C GLY A 220 8.35 9.28 40.38
N TYR A 221 9.08 9.04 39.28
CA TYR A 221 9.27 7.72 38.68
C TYR A 221 10.67 7.17 38.96
N GLY A 222 10.81 5.84 38.98
CA GLY A 222 12.11 5.18 39.14
C GLY A 222 13.01 5.34 37.90
N ALA A 223 14.25 4.87 38.03
CA ALA A 223 15.19 4.78 36.91
C ALA A 223 14.80 3.68 35.90
N GLY A 224 15.29 3.78 34.67
CA GLY A 224 15.20 2.74 33.65
C GLY A 224 13.96 2.81 32.75
N LEU A 225 14.07 2.15 31.59
CA LEU A 225 13.04 2.12 30.53
C LEU A 225 11.65 1.69 31.01
N ALA A 226 11.56 0.71 31.90
CA ALA A 226 10.28 0.26 32.46
C ALA A 226 9.50 1.39 33.17
N ASN A 227 10.19 2.31 33.85
CA ASN A 227 9.56 3.46 34.50
C ASN A 227 9.14 4.55 33.51
N VAL A 228 9.80 4.66 32.36
CA VAL A 228 9.36 5.51 31.23
C VAL A 228 8.09 4.93 30.60
N THR A 229 8.06 3.62 30.35
CA THR A 229 6.86 2.89 29.91
C THR A 229 5.71 3.04 30.91
N LYS A 230 5.99 3.01 32.21
CA LYS A 230 4.99 3.28 33.25
C LYS A 230 4.44 4.71 33.15
N TYR A 231 5.31 5.72 33.09
CA TYR A 231 4.87 7.12 32.97
C TYR A 231 4.04 7.36 31.70
N ALA A 232 4.44 6.78 30.55
CA ALA A 232 3.65 6.86 29.32
C ALA A 232 2.25 6.24 29.47
N ASN A 233 2.11 5.12 30.20
CA ASN A 233 0.81 4.51 30.48
C ASN A 233 -0.04 5.34 31.47
N ASP A 234 0.58 5.90 32.50
CA ASP A 234 -0.10 6.79 33.45
C ASP A 234 -0.59 8.06 32.75
N LEU A 235 0.24 8.65 31.86
CA LEU A 235 -0.10 9.76 30.99
C LEU A 235 -1.25 9.42 30.03
N ARG A 236 -1.18 8.26 29.36
CA ARG A 236 -2.23 7.76 28.46
C ARG A 236 -3.59 7.76 29.15
N THR A 237 -3.60 7.18 30.36
CA THR A 237 -4.77 7.04 31.23
C THR A 237 -5.29 8.39 31.70
N LYS A 238 -4.38 9.26 32.19
CA LYS A 238 -4.69 10.62 32.67
C LYS A 238 -5.36 11.48 31.60
N LEU A 239 -4.88 11.41 30.36
CA LEU A 239 -5.37 12.24 29.25
C LEU A 239 -6.50 11.59 28.42
N GLY A 240 -6.86 10.34 28.70
CA GLY A 240 -7.93 9.62 27.99
C GLY A 240 -7.63 9.46 26.49
N THR A 241 -6.42 8.99 26.21
CA THR A 241 -5.83 8.86 24.86
C THR A 241 -5.64 7.40 24.47
N ASP A 242 -5.54 7.13 23.17
CA ASP A 242 -5.40 5.76 22.63
C ASP A 242 -3.95 5.27 22.75
N TRP A 243 -2.99 6.20 22.53
CA TRP A 243 -1.54 5.94 22.47
C TRP A 243 -0.78 6.95 23.31
N ALA A 244 0.44 6.62 23.73
CA ALA A 244 1.31 7.57 24.44
C ALA A 244 2.81 7.28 24.29
N TYR A 245 3.63 8.32 24.28
CA TYR A 245 5.09 8.24 24.37
C TYR A 245 5.71 9.49 25.02
N VAL A 246 7.02 9.45 25.28
CA VAL A 246 7.77 10.51 25.98
C VAL A 246 8.91 11.03 25.11
N GLY A 247 8.93 12.32 24.79
CA GLY A 247 10.07 13.00 24.17
C GLY A 247 10.93 13.71 25.20
N PHE A 248 12.20 13.33 25.31
CA PHE A 248 13.19 14.01 26.16
C PHE A 248 14.05 14.96 25.33
N PHE A 249 14.10 16.23 25.72
CA PHE A 249 14.95 17.25 25.13
C PHE A 249 16.13 17.54 26.06
N THR A 250 17.34 17.49 25.52
CA THR A 250 18.58 17.59 26.28
C THR A 250 19.60 18.52 25.60
N LYS A 251 20.60 18.93 26.38
CA LYS A 251 21.87 19.52 25.91
C LYS A 251 23.09 18.73 26.42
N TYR A 252 22.84 17.56 27.00
CA TYR A 252 23.89 16.64 27.44
C TYR A 252 24.44 15.89 26.22
N PRO A 253 25.71 15.46 26.25
CA PRO A 253 26.24 14.49 25.29
C PRO A 253 25.33 13.25 25.17
N VAL A 254 25.17 12.78 23.94
CA VAL A 254 24.32 11.65 23.56
C VAL A 254 25.05 10.79 22.53
N GLY A 255 24.71 9.50 22.44
CA GLY A 255 25.34 8.60 21.46
C GLY A 255 24.93 8.85 20.01
N HIS A 256 23.74 9.43 19.81
CA HIS A 256 23.22 9.92 18.54
C HIS A 256 22.30 11.11 18.84
N PHE A 257 22.19 12.07 17.92
CA PHE A 257 21.53 13.36 18.20
C PHE A 257 20.01 13.25 18.38
N ALA A 258 19.38 12.28 17.72
CA ALA A 258 17.99 11.92 17.87
C ALA A 258 17.85 10.40 17.76
N TYR A 259 16.97 9.79 18.56
CA TYR A 259 16.64 8.37 18.40
C TYR A 259 15.40 7.98 19.20
N ALA A 260 14.67 7.01 18.66
CA ALA A 260 13.48 6.44 19.27
C ALA A 260 13.59 4.91 19.42
N SER A 261 12.88 4.37 20.41
CA SER A 261 12.64 2.92 20.47
C SER A 261 11.49 2.57 19.52
N ILE A 262 11.67 1.61 18.63
CA ILE A 262 10.60 1.13 17.74
C ILE A 262 9.48 0.53 18.60
N GLY A 263 8.26 1.06 18.47
CA GLY A 263 7.14 0.69 19.35
C GLY A 263 7.12 1.40 20.71
N GLY A 264 7.95 2.43 20.91
CA GLY A 264 8.03 3.20 22.15
C GLY A 264 8.95 2.61 23.23
N PRO A 265 9.07 3.24 24.41
CA PRO A 265 8.18 4.26 24.95
C PRO A 265 8.64 5.72 24.71
N ARG A 266 9.80 5.96 24.09
CA ARG A 266 10.43 7.30 24.08
C ARG A 266 11.19 7.68 22.81
N ILE A 267 11.35 8.99 22.67
CA ILE A 267 12.28 9.70 21.78
C ILE A 267 13.30 10.43 22.67
N ILE A 268 14.58 10.39 22.31
CA ILE A 268 15.62 11.28 22.83
C ILE A 268 15.96 12.30 21.73
N MET A 269 16.14 13.57 22.12
CA MET A 269 16.44 14.67 21.20
C MET A 269 17.46 15.64 21.81
N ASP A 270 18.64 15.77 21.20
CA ASP A 270 19.55 16.87 21.47
C ASP A 270 19.05 18.18 20.82
N TYR A 271 19.29 19.31 21.48
CA TYR A 271 18.83 20.61 21.01
C TYR A 271 19.66 21.19 19.86
N ALA A 272 20.96 20.86 19.77
CA ALA A 272 21.81 21.30 18.66
C ALA A 272 21.56 20.47 17.40
N ASN A 273 20.99 19.27 17.53
CA ASN A 273 20.59 18.38 16.44
C ASN A 273 21.77 18.12 15.48
N ASP A 274 22.91 17.70 16.06
CA ASP A 274 24.19 17.45 15.37
C ASP A 274 24.66 18.58 14.44
N GLY A 275 24.48 19.84 14.87
CA GLY A 275 24.85 21.01 14.06
C GLY A 275 23.88 21.34 12.91
N TRP A 276 22.90 20.48 12.60
CA TRP A 276 21.80 20.82 11.68
C TRP A 276 20.88 21.90 12.28
N GLY A 277 20.95 22.09 13.60
CA GLY A 277 20.34 23.17 14.34
C GLY A 277 18.87 22.97 14.71
N PRO A 278 18.35 23.77 15.67
CA PRO A 278 17.00 23.63 16.20
C PRO A 278 15.89 23.99 15.18
N ASP A 279 16.24 24.42 13.97
CA ASP A 279 15.32 24.64 12.85
C ASP A 279 15.00 23.37 12.05
N ASN A 280 15.61 22.22 12.37
CA ASN A 280 15.30 20.91 11.80
C ASN A 280 14.61 19.95 12.79
N ILE A 281 14.42 20.34 14.06
CA ILE A 281 13.78 19.51 15.09
C ILE A 281 12.37 19.09 14.66
N ASP A 282 11.60 19.94 13.97
CA ASP A 282 10.26 19.58 13.49
C ASP A 282 10.26 18.32 12.64
N ARG A 283 11.19 18.18 11.69
CA ARG A 283 11.22 17.01 10.81
C ARG A 283 11.85 15.80 11.46
N VAL A 284 12.95 15.97 12.20
CA VAL A 284 13.58 14.86 12.94
C VAL A 284 12.59 14.29 13.96
N PHE A 285 11.92 15.12 14.75
CA PHE A 285 10.95 14.63 15.74
C PHE A 285 9.74 13.93 15.08
N ALA A 286 9.35 14.33 13.86
CA ALA A 286 8.34 13.61 13.08
C ALA A 286 8.84 12.24 12.61
N HIS A 287 10.08 12.15 12.13
CA HIS A 287 10.76 10.90 11.74
C HIS A 287 10.88 9.93 12.92
N GLU A 288 11.39 10.40 14.06
CA GLU A 288 11.49 9.63 15.31
C GLU A 288 10.11 9.16 15.81
N SER A 289 9.09 10.00 15.65
CA SER A 289 7.70 9.61 15.93
C SER A 289 7.21 8.50 15.00
N GLY A 290 7.77 8.35 13.80
CA GLY A 290 7.50 7.21 12.91
C GLY A 290 7.94 5.89 13.51
N HIS A 291 9.15 5.82 14.07
CA HIS A 291 9.66 4.65 14.79
C HIS A 291 8.79 4.29 16.00
N ILE A 292 8.32 5.29 16.77
CA ILE A 292 7.40 5.04 17.89
C ILE A 292 6.17 4.22 17.43
N PHE A 293 5.67 4.44 16.22
CA PHE A 293 4.55 3.71 15.62
C PHE A 293 4.96 2.55 14.69
N GLY A 294 6.23 2.15 14.71
CA GLY A 294 6.70 0.93 14.05
C GLY A 294 7.23 1.09 12.63
N ALA A 295 7.44 2.32 12.15
CA ALA A 295 8.14 2.56 10.88
C ALA A 295 9.64 2.25 11.01
N PRO A 296 10.26 1.57 10.04
CA PRO A 296 11.70 1.39 9.95
C PRO A 296 12.37 2.59 9.28
N ASP A 297 13.70 2.63 9.34
CA ASP A 297 14.50 3.51 8.47
C ASP A 297 14.53 3.01 7.02
N GLU A 298 14.55 3.95 6.08
CA GLU A 298 14.55 3.67 4.63
C GLU A 298 15.86 4.10 3.93
N TYR A 299 16.78 4.80 4.61
CA TYR A 299 18.06 5.24 4.04
C TYR A 299 19.15 4.16 4.10
N ALA A 300 20.11 4.22 3.16
CA ALA A 300 21.09 3.15 2.94
C ALA A 300 21.89 2.73 4.18
N SER A 301 22.54 3.66 4.89
CA SER A 301 23.43 3.31 6.02
C SER A 301 22.73 2.72 7.24
N SER A 302 21.40 2.87 7.38
CA SER A 302 20.62 2.22 8.44
C SER A 302 20.70 0.68 8.39
N GLY A 303 21.23 0.13 7.29
CA GLY A 303 21.19 -1.30 7.01
C GLY A 303 19.79 -1.78 6.64
N CYS A 304 18.91 -0.89 6.19
CA CYS A 304 17.57 -1.24 5.77
C CYS A 304 17.59 -2.40 4.75
N THR A 305 16.51 -3.19 4.75
CA THR A 305 16.27 -4.24 3.74
C THR A 305 14.82 -4.21 3.31
N CYS A 306 14.53 -4.66 2.09
CA CYS A 306 13.17 -4.70 1.54
C CYS A 306 12.29 -5.81 2.14
N GLY A 307 12.74 -6.43 3.23
CA GLY A 307 12.04 -7.45 3.98
C GLY A 307 11.55 -6.94 5.34
N GLY A 308 11.54 -7.85 6.31
CA GLY A 308 11.01 -7.61 7.65
C GLY A 308 9.47 -7.55 7.68
N SER A 309 8.95 -7.23 8.86
CA SER A 309 7.52 -7.09 9.13
C SER A 309 7.35 -5.91 10.08
N TRP A 310 7.03 -4.75 9.53
CA TRP A 310 7.07 -3.48 10.25
C TRP A 310 5.69 -2.88 10.50
N GLY A 311 5.55 -2.22 11.65
CA GLY A 311 4.35 -1.51 12.06
C GLY A 311 3.09 -2.38 12.18
N TYR A 312 1.93 -1.71 12.21
CA TYR A 312 0.65 -2.37 12.50
C TYR A 312 0.25 -3.46 11.49
N TYR A 313 0.54 -3.24 10.20
CA TYR A 313 0.15 -4.16 9.13
C TYR A 313 1.22 -5.21 8.80
N GLY A 314 2.37 -5.22 9.49
CA GLY A 314 3.48 -6.14 9.19
C GLY A 314 4.06 -5.95 7.78
N LYS A 315 4.01 -4.72 7.26
CA LYS A 315 4.39 -4.37 5.89
C LYS A 315 5.93 -4.41 5.77
N PRO A 316 6.50 -5.09 4.75
CA PRO A 316 7.94 -5.03 4.47
C PRO A 316 8.42 -3.61 4.19
N ASN A 317 9.71 -3.34 4.31
CA ASN A 317 10.25 -2.01 4.04
C ASN A 317 10.61 -1.79 2.56
N SER A 318 9.60 -1.84 1.69
CA SER A 318 9.78 -1.81 0.23
C SER A 318 10.22 -0.47 -0.36
N ASN A 319 10.41 0.58 0.45
CA ASN A 319 11.05 1.84 0.03
C ASN A 319 12.53 1.96 0.45
N CYS A 320 13.11 0.90 1.02
CA CYS A 320 14.51 0.89 1.46
C CYS A 320 15.51 1.13 0.32
N GLU A 321 16.38 2.11 0.49
CA GLU A 321 17.38 2.56 -0.48
C GLU A 321 18.40 1.49 -0.92
N ASN A 322 18.70 0.51 -0.06
CA ASN A 322 19.65 -0.57 -0.39
C ASN A 322 19.16 -1.57 -1.45
N CYS A 323 17.86 -1.58 -1.77
CA CYS A 323 17.24 -2.66 -2.55
C CYS A 323 15.99 -2.27 -3.35
N ALA A 324 15.33 -1.16 -3.00
CA ALA A 324 14.25 -0.62 -3.80
C ALA A 324 14.81 -0.17 -5.16
N PRO A 325 14.07 -0.41 -6.27
CA PRO A 325 14.41 0.15 -7.57
C PRO A 325 14.70 1.66 -7.50
N GLY A 326 15.70 2.13 -8.24
CA GLY A 326 16.15 3.52 -8.22
C GLY A 326 16.72 4.02 -6.89
N GLY A 327 16.84 3.17 -5.85
CA GLY A 327 17.14 3.59 -4.48
C GLY A 327 15.91 4.05 -3.70
N GLY A 328 14.70 3.75 -4.17
CA GLY A 328 13.44 4.14 -3.53
C GLY A 328 13.05 5.60 -3.74
N VAL A 329 11.81 5.95 -3.40
CA VAL A 329 11.27 7.31 -3.52
C VAL A 329 11.50 8.13 -2.25
N LYS A 330 11.35 9.44 -2.33
CA LYS A 330 11.44 10.31 -1.14
C LYS A 330 10.40 9.94 -0.09
N CYS A 331 10.84 9.93 1.17
CA CYS A 331 9.99 9.69 2.32
C CYS A 331 10.61 10.29 3.58
N LEU A 332 9.78 10.60 4.57
CA LEU A 332 10.20 11.02 5.91
C LEU A 332 11.12 9.98 6.57
N MET A 333 10.95 8.68 6.31
CA MET A 333 11.81 7.64 6.86
C MET A 333 13.13 7.45 6.08
N LYS A 334 13.26 8.07 4.90
CA LYS A 334 14.44 7.99 4.03
C LYS A 334 15.31 9.25 4.07
N SER A 335 14.72 10.43 4.26
CA SER A 335 15.45 11.70 4.09
C SER A 335 14.81 12.85 4.84
N ASN A 336 15.59 13.91 5.06
CA ASN A 336 15.18 15.17 5.65
C ASN A 336 14.31 16.01 4.70
N ASP A 337 13.21 15.42 4.20
CA ASP A 337 12.24 16.06 3.32
C ASP A 337 10.79 15.88 3.82
N TRP A 338 9.89 16.79 3.42
CA TRP A 338 8.48 16.74 3.84
C TRP A 338 7.63 15.88 2.88
N GLU A 339 8.09 14.66 2.65
CA GLU A 339 7.47 13.70 1.74
C GLU A 339 6.99 12.45 2.49
N MET A 340 5.90 11.84 2.01
CA MET A 340 5.34 10.61 2.56
C MET A 340 5.16 9.59 1.43
N CYS A 341 6.08 8.63 1.35
CA CYS A 341 6.02 7.51 0.43
C CYS A 341 4.80 6.61 0.69
N SER A 342 4.44 5.77 -0.28
CA SER A 342 3.27 4.89 -0.16
C SER A 342 3.39 3.82 0.94
N VAL A 343 4.60 3.46 1.36
CA VAL A 343 4.90 2.34 2.28
C VAL A 343 4.75 2.74 3.75
N THR A 344 5.39 3.84 4.17
CA THR A 344 5.40 4.31 5.57
C THR A 344 3.99 4.44 6.21
N PRO A 345 2.92 4.92 5.53
CA PRO A 345 1.56 4.94 6.08
C PRO A 345 1.04 3.59 6.61
N TYR A 346 1.47 2.48 6.01
CA TYR A 346 1.15 1.14 6.49
C TYR A 346 1.91 0.82 7.78
N HIS A 347 3.19 1.19 7.88
CA HIS A 347 3.96 0.98 9.10
C HIS A 347 3.38 1.80 10.25
N LEU A 348 3.12 3.09 10.02
CA LEU A 348 2.43 3.99 10.96
C LEU A 348 1.03 3.51 11.36
N GLY A 349 0.48 2.51 10.66
CA GLY A 349 -0.84 1.96 10.94
C GLY A 349 -1.97 2.96 10.71
N PHE A 350 -1.80 3.92 9.80
CA PHE A 350 -2.91 4.77 9.35
C PHE A 350 -4.08 3.89 8.90
N PRO A 351 -5.35 4.31 9.02
CA PRO A 351 -6.43 3.59 8.38
C PRO A 351 -6.15 3.60 6.88
N LEU A 352 -6.02 2.40 6.30
CA LEU A 352 -6.10 2.25 4.85
C LEU A 352 -7.39 2.94 4.41
N ALA A 353 -7.24 4.03 3.67
CA ALA A 353 -8.29 5.03 3.55
C ALA A 353 -9.55 4.37 2.98
N ASP A 354 -10.55 4.32 3.84
CA ASP A 354 -11.94 4.04 3.57
C ASP A 354 -12.33 2.63 3.04
N GLN A 355 -11.51 1.92 2.24
CA GLN A 355 -11.79 0.60 1.64
C GLN A 355 -12.61 -0.36 2.54
N ARG A 356 -13.66 -0.93 1.96
CA ARG A 356 -14.64 -1.80 2.60
C ARG A 356 -14.64 -3.18 1.98
N TYR A 357 -14.46 -4.17 2.83
CA TYR A 357 -14.37 -5.57 2.48
C TYR A 357 -15.71 -6.24 2.70
N SER A 358 -16.20 -6.91 1.67
CA SER A 358 -17.27 -7.90 1.77
C SER A 358 -16.72 -9.25 1.35
N GLY A 359 -17.28 -10.34 1.85
CA GLY A 359 -16.77 -11.67 1.54
C GLY A 359 -17.79 -12.76 1.78
N VAL A 360 -17.79 -13.73 0.87
CA VAL A 360 -18.65 -14.90 0.90
C VAL A 360 -17.87 -16.08 1.47
N PHE A 361 -18.50 -16.78 2.41
CA PHE A 361 -17.88 -17.88 3.15
C PHE A 361 -18.67 -19.18 2.97
N ARG A 362 -17.96 -20.29 2.77
CA ARG A 362 -18.52 -21.64 2.59
C ARG A 362 -17.77 -22.67 3.43
N ALA A 363 -18.37 -23.83 3.68
CA ALA A 363 -17.72 -24.85 4.50
C ALA A 363 -16.44 -25.38 3.83
N GLY A 364 -15.34 -25.42 4.57
CA GLY A 364 -14.06 -25.90 4.08
C GLY A 364 -13.03 -26.01 5.20
N THR A 365 -12.16 -27.02 5.09
CA THR A 365 -11.13 -27.32 6.08
C THR A 365 -9.71 -27.20 5.54
N GLY A 366 -9.52 -27.12 4.22
CA GLY A 366 -8.19 -27.02 3.60
C GLY A 366 -7.41 -25.75 3.97
N LYS A 367 -6.11 -25.72 3.61
CA LYS A 367 -5.28 -24.50 3.62
C LYS A 367 -5.96 -23.38 2.84
N TYR A 368 -5.74 -22.14 3.27
CA TYR A 368 -6.35 -20.96 2.70
C TYR A 368 -5.44 -19.73 2.87
N ALA A 369 -5.58 -18.77 1.96
CA ALA A 369 -4.87 -17.51 2.03
C ALA A 369 -5.65 -16.37 1.38
N LEU A 370 -5.25 -15.15 1.72
CA LEU A 370 -5.83 -13.89 1.25
C LEU A 370 -4.67 -12.94 0.99
N TRP A 371 -4.70 -12.20 -0.12
CA TRP A 371 -3.75 -11.12 -0.40
C TRP A 371 -4.54 -9.95 -0.98
N LEU A 372 -4.54 -8.83 -0.27
CA LEU A 372 -5.36 -7.67 -0.56
C LEU A 372 -4.51 -6.45 -0.87
N ASN A 373 -5.06 -5.55 -1.68
CA ASN A 373 -4.49 -4.26 -2.05
C ASN A 373 -3.07 -4.34 -2.63
N ALA A 374 -2.79 -5.39 -3.41
CA ALA A 374 -1.47 -5.65 -3.97
C ALA A 374 -1.21 -4.87 -5.26
N SER A 375 0.05 -4.56 -5.56
CA SER A 375 0.43 -4.19 -6.94
C SER A 375 0.32 -5.41 -7.86
N TYR A 376 0.40 -5.18 -9.18
CA TYR A 376 0.46 -6.25 -10.17
C TYR A 376 1.57 -7.26 -9.86
N ASP A 377 2.81 -6.80 -9.70
CA ASP A 377 3.98 -7.67 -9.48
C ASP A 377 3.89 -8.41 -8.13
N SER A 378 3.42 -7.73 -7.08
CA SER A 378 3.18 -8.33 -5.75
C SER A 378 2.16 -9.46 -5.83
N PHE A 379 1.06 -9.23 -6.57
CA PHE A 379 0.00 -10.21 -6.75
C PHE A 379 0.48 -11.43 -7.56
N VAL A 380 1.17 -11.19 -8.69
CA VAL A 380 1.73 -12.27 -9.53
C VAL A 380 2.77 -13.08 -8.75
N ALA A 381 3.66 -12.42 -8.00
CA ALA A 381 4.67 -13.09 -7.17
C ALA A 381 4.02 -13.96 -6.08
N LYS A 382 2.98 -13.47 -5.38
CA LYS A 382 2.23 -14.28 -4.40
C LYS A 382 1.45 -15.42 -5.06
N TRP A 383 0.83 -15.19 -6.21
CA TRP A 383 0.13 -16.22 -6.97
C TRP A 383 1.07 -17.39 -7.32
N GLN A 384 2.27 -17.11 -7.83
CA GLN A 384 3.29 -18.12 -8.13
C GLN A 384 3.82 -18.80 -6.86
N LEU A 385 4.20 -18.02 -5.84
CA LEU A 385 4.75 -18.52 -4.58
C LEU A 385 3.79 -19.47 -3.87
N TRP A 386 2.52 -19.08 -3.73
CA TRP A 386 1.51 -19.86 -3.03
C TRP A 386 1.05 -21.06 -3.84
N ALA A 387 1.16 -21.01 -5.18
CA ALA A 387 0.95 -22.21 -5.99
C ALA A 387 1.96 -23.32 -5.70
N GLY A 388 3.21 -22.98 -5.42
CA GLY A 388 4.22 -23.94 -4.93
C GLY A 388 3.92 -24.50 -3.53
N GLN A 389 2.99 -23.91 -2.78
CA GLN A 389 2.62 -24.29 -1.41
C GLN A 389 1.25 -25.00 -1.32
N GLY A 390 0.78 -25.54 -2.44
CA GLY A 390 -0.50 -26.28 -2.52
C GLY A 390 -1.74 -25.39 -2.37
N LEU A 391 -1.63 -24.10 -2.70
CA LEU A 391 -2.76 -23.18 -2.79
C LEU A 391 -3.05 -22.82 -4.26
N ARG A 392 -4.27 -22.40 -4.54
CA ARG A 392 -4.68 -21.91 -5.86
C ARG A 392 -5.64 -20.75 -5.68
N LEU A 393 -5.45 -19.71 -6.48
CA LEU A 393 -6.39 -18.60 -6.60
C LEU A 393 -7.76 -19.18 -7.00
N VAL A 394 -8.82 -18.71 -6.34
CA VAL A 394 -10.22 -19.07 -6.63
C VAL A 394 -11.02 -17.87 -7.07
N ASP A 395 -10.62 -16.69 -6.61
CA ASP A 395 -11.31 -15.43 -6.77
C ASP A 395 -10.28 -14.28 -6.79
N LEU A 396 -10.64 -13.19 -7.47
CA LEU A 396 -9.83 -12.02 -7.79
C LEU A 396 -10.76 -10.82 -7.89
N ASP A 397 -10.46 -9.73 -7.18
CA ASP A 397 -11.08 -8.42 -7.34
C ASP A 397 -10.00 -7.38 -7.70
N ILE A 398 -10.32 -6.38 -8.52
CA ILE A 398 -9.38 -5.35 -8.96
C ILE A 398 -9.98 -3.95 -8.80
N VAL A 399 -9.56 -3.26 -7.73
CA VAL A 399 -10.00 -1.89 -7.44
C VAL A 399 -9.00 -0.83 -7.90
N GLN A 400 -9.50 0.36 -8.21
CA GLN A 400 -8.69 1.55 -8.46
C GLN A 400 -8.53 2.33 -7.15
N VAL A 401 -7.29 2.61 -6.73
CA VAL A 401 -6.98 3.42 -5.54
C VAL A 401 -6.06 4.57 -5.95
N GLY A 402 -6.62 5.77 -6.04
CA GLY A 402 -5.94 6.90 -6.66
C GLY A 402 -5.61 6.59 -8.13
N ASN A 403 -4.34 6.72 -8.51
CA ASN A 403 -3.87 6.41 -9.87
C ASN A 403 -3.46 4.94 -10.06
N GLU A 404 -3.40 4.14 -9.00
CA GLU A 404 -2.91 2.76 -9.05
C GLU A 404 -4.05 1.73 -9.03
N ARG A 405 -3.89 0.65 -9.80
CA ARG A 405 -4.74 -0.55 -9.68
C ARG A 405 -4.22 -1.44 -8.56
N ARG A 406 -5.14 -1.98 -7.77
CA ARG A 406 -4.87 -2.80 -6.61
C ARG A 406 -5.60 -4.12 -6.74
N TYR A 407 -4.85 -5.21 -6.62
CA TYR A 407 -5.31 -6.57 -6.81
C TYR A 407 -5.62 -7.22 -5.45
N ASN A 408 -6.81 -7.80 -5.36
CA ASN A 408 -7.35 -8.52 -4.22
C ASN A 408 -7.55 -9.97 -4.65
N GLY A 409 -7.28 -10.95 -3.79
CA GLY A 409 -7.46 -12.34 -4.18
C GLY A 409 -7.62 -13.31 -3.02
N VAL A 410 -8.35 -14.38 -3.29
CA VAL A 410 -8.62 -15.47 -2.34
C VAL A 410 -8.01 -16.75 -2.89
N TRP A 411 -7.29 -17.47 -2.02
CA TRP A 411 -6.67 -18.74 -2.33
C TRP A 411 -7.22 -19.86 -1.44
N MET A 412 -7.48 -21.01 -2.04
CA MET A 412 -7.84 -22.25 -1.34
C MET A 412 -6.87 -23.37 -1.70
N ALA A 413 -6.81 -24.41 -0.87
CA ALA A 413 -6.02 -25.61 -1.12
C ALA A 413 -6.29 -26.23 -2.52
N GLY A 414 -5.23 -26.60 -3.22
CA GLY A 414 -5.29 -27.26 -4.52
C GLY A 414 -3.90 -27.44 -5.13
N ASN A 415 -3.70 -28.58 -5.80
CA ASN A 415 -2.51 -28.88 -6.59
C ASN A 415 -2.82 -29.00 -8.09
N ASP A 416 -4.07 -28.75 -8.50
CA ASP A 416 -4.51 -28.86 -9.88
C ASP A 416 -3.82 -27.86 -10.83
N ALA A 417 -3.85 -28.14 -12.13
CA ALA A 417 -3.33 -27.21 -13.15
C ALA A 417 -4.10 -25.88 -13.12
N TYR A 418 -3.39 -24.77 -13.33
CA TYR A 418 -3.93 -23.44 -13.11
C TYR A 418 -3.34 -22.41 -14.07
N GLY A 419 -4.05 -21.29 -14.21
CA GLY A 419 -3.60 -20.15 -14.99
C GLY A 419 -4.15 -18.83 -14.45
N LEU A 420 -3.45 -17.75 -14.76
CA LEU A 420 -3.86 -16.39 -14.46
C LEU A 420 -3.55 -15.55 -15.69
N TRP A 421 -4.55 -14.85 -16.21
CA TRP A 421 -4.42 -13.98 -17.37
C TRP A 421 -5.02 -12.63 -17.03
N LEU A 422 -4.21 -11.57 -17.05
CA LEU A 422 -4.58 -10.25 -16.52
C LEU A 422 -4.56 -9.19 -17.62
N ASN A 423 -5.40 -8.17 -17.45
CA ASN A 423 -5.31 -6.89 -18.15
C ASN A 423 -5.41 -6.95 -19.70
N ALA A 424 -6.09 -7.94 -20.28
CA ALA A 424 -6.15 -8.12 -21.74
C ALA A 424 -7.40 -7.49 -22.37
N ASP A 425 -7.34 -7.09 -23.64
CA ASP A 425 -8.57 -6.78 -24.39
C ASP A 425 -9.44 -8.03 -24.60
N TRP A 426 -10.69 -7.84 -25.02
CA TRP A 426 -11.66 -8.92 -25.20
C TRP A 426 -11.21 -10.02 -26.19
N ASN A 427 -10.54 -9.65 -27.28
CA ASN A 427 -10.10 -10.61 -28.28
C ASN A 427 -8.92 -11.44 -27.76
N ALA A 428 -7.94 -10.79 -27.12
CA ALA A 428 -6.84 -11.47 -26.46
C ALA A 428 -7.33 -12.38 -25.31
N PHE A 429 -8.26 -11.89 -24.48
CA PHE A 429 -8.86 -12.65 -23.37
C PHE A 429 -9.63 -13.87 -23.86
N THR A 430 -10.51 -13.72 -24.86
CA THR A 430 -11.31 -14.84 -25.38
C THR A 430 -10.46 -15.87 -26.14
N ALA A 431 -9.44 -15.43 -26.89
CA ALA A 431 -8.47 -16.34 -27.50
C ALA A 431 -7.71 -17.15 -26.43
N LYS A 432 -7.29 -16.50 -25.34
CA LYS A 432 -6.63 -17.20 -24.22
C LYS A 432 -7.57 -18.18 -23.53
N TRP A 433 -8.81 -17.77 -23.26
CA TRP A 433 -9.85 -18.60 -22.67
C TRP A 433 -10.11 -19.86 -23.51
N GLN A 434 -10.18 -19.73 -24.84
CA GLN A 434 -10.31 -20.89 -25.75
C GLN A 434 -9.06 -21.78 -25.73
N GLN A 435 -7.86 -21.21 -25.83
CA GLN A 435 -6.58 -21.93 -25.77
C GLN A 435 -6.49 -22.80 -24.51
N TRP A 436 -6.69 -22.17 -23.34
CA TRP A 436 -6.62 -22.83 -22.05
C TRP A 436 -7.78 -23.81 -21.82
N SER A 437 -8.96 -23.53 -22.38
CA SER A 437 -10.07 -24.49 -22.33
C SER A 437 -9.80 -25.77 -23.13
N ALA A 438 -9.07 -25.69 -24.26
CA ALA A 438 -8.60 -26.87 -24.98
C ALA A 438 -7.51 -27.65 -24.19
N GLN A 439 -6.74 -26.96 -23.33
CA GLN A 439 -5.72 -27.55 -22.46
C GLN A 439 -6.30 -28.09 -21.13
N GLY A 440 -7.62 -28.13 -20.96
CA GLY A 440 -8.27 -28.67 -19.76
C GLY A 440 -8.31 -27.71 -18.55
N LEU A 441 -8.01 -26.43 -18.76
CA LEU A 441 -8.29 -25.37 -17.80
C LEU A 441 -9.69 -24.80 -18.02
N ARG A 442 -10.22 -24.08 -17.03
CA ARG A 442 -11.55 -23.46 -17.07
C ARG A 442 -11.48 -22.17 -16.26
N LEU A 443 -12.03 -21.09 -16.83
CA LEU A 443 -12.26 -19.84 -16.12
C LEU A 443 -13.17 -20.12 -14.90
N VAL A 444 -12.81 -19.57 -13.74
CA VAL A 444 -13.59 -19.71 -12.49
C VAL A 444 -14.01 -18.37 -11.90
N CYS A 445 -13.19 -17.33 -12.11
CA CYS A 445 -13.46 -15.95 -11.75
C CYS A 445 -12.97 -15.03 -12.88
N MET A 446 -13.63 -13.90 -13.13
CA MET A 446 -13.28 -12.92 -14.15
C MET A 446 -13.52 -11.49 -13.68
N GLU A 447 -12.52 -10.64 -13.89
CA GLU A 447 -12.56 -9.23 -13.55
C GLU A 447 -12.47 -8.30 -14.75
N VAL A 448 -13.09 -7.11 -14.64
CA VAL A 448 -13.20 -6.16 -15.76
C VAL A 448 -12.97 -4.72 -15.30
N VAL A 449 -11.74 -4.23 -15.53
CA VAL A 449 -11.37 -2.84 -15.24
C VAL A 449 -11.43 -1.96 -16.49
N ARG A 450 -11.81 -0.69 -16.33
CA ARG A 450 -11.91 0.27 -17.45
C ARG A 450 -10.75 1.27 -17.43
N VAL A 451 -10.01 1.34 -18.52
CA VAL A 451 -8.87 2.24 -18.72
C VAL A 451 -9.20 3.17 -19.89
N GLY A 452 -9.53 4.43 -19.57
CA GLY A 452 -10.05 5.39 -20.55
C GLY A 452 -11.33 4.86 -21.21
N ASN A 453 -11.26 4.57 -22.52
CA ASN A 453 -12.39 4.00 -23.27
C ASN A 453 -12.34 2.47 -23.43
N GLN A 454 -11.25 1.82 -23.05
CA GLN A 454 -11.02 0.38 -23.21
C GLN A 454 -11.37 -0.37 -21.92
N ASN A 455 -11.91 -1.58 -22.06
CA ASN A 455 -12.02 -2.52 -20.95
C ASN A 455 -10.88 -3.53 -21.04
N LEU A 456 -10.31 -3.85 -19.88
CA LEU A 456 -9.29 -4.86 -19.72
C LEU A 456 -9.87 -5.98 -18.84
N TYR A 457 -9.80 -7.19 -19.36
CA TYR A 457 -10.33 -8.40 -18.78
C TYR A 457 -9.21 -9.20 -18.10
N SER A 458 -9.49 -9.64 -16.89
CA SER A 458 -8.62 -10.44 -16.04
C SER A 458 -9.36 -11.73 -15.67
N GLY A 459 -8.66 -12.84 -15.45
CA GLY A 459 -9.32 -14.14 -15.30
C GLY A 459 -8.47 -15.18 -14.60
N VAL A 460 -9.12 -15.89 -13.67
CA VAL A 460 -8.55 -16.98 -12.87
C VAL A 460 -8.97 -18.31 -13.48
N PHE A 461 -7.99 -19.20 -13.71
CA PHE A 461 -8.22 -20.48 -14.38
C PHE A 461 -7.79 -21.67 -13.51
N ARG A 462 -8.62 -22.72 -13.49
CA ARG A 462 -8.44 -23.96 -12.72
C ARG A 462 -8.70 -25.18 -13.59
N ALA A 463 -8.19 -26.35 -13.21
CA ALA A 463 -8.42 -27.56 -14.00
C ALA A 463 -9.91 -27.93 -14.08
N GLY A 464 -10.34 -28.45 -15.22
CA GLY A 464 -11.67 -28.99 -15.39
C GLY A 464 -12.00 -29.40 -16.82
N THR A 465 -12.72 -30.51 -16.97
CA THR A 465 -13.07 -31.08 -18.29
C THR A 465 -14.53 -30.84 -18.69
N GLY A 466 -15.43 -30.63 -17.73
CA GLY A 466 -16.86 -30.38 -17.98
C GLY A 466 -17.14 -29.14 -18.85
N GLY A 467 -18.37 -29.07 -19.36
CA GLY A 467 -18.87 -27.96 -20.16
C GLY A 467 -18.68 -26.59 -19.50
N TYR A 468 -18.59 -25.56 -20.33
CA TYR A 468 -18.22 -24.21 -19.93
C TYR A 468 -18.79 -23.16 -20.89
N GLY A 469 -18.93 -21.93 -20.41
CA GLY A 469 -19.34 -20.79 -21.21
C GLY A 469 -18.83 -19.47 -20.62
N LEU A 470 -18.79 -18.46 -21.47
CA LEU A 470 -18.44 -17.09 -21.12
C LEU A 470 -19.36 -16.17 -21.92
N TRP A 471 -20.03 -15.24 -21.26
CA TRP A 471 -20.86 -14.21 -21.91
C TRP A 471 -20.53 -12.86 -21.30
N GLY A 472 -19.91 -11.97 -22.07
CA GLY A 472 -19.34 -10.70 -21.62
C GLY A 472 -19.99 -9.47 -22.25
N ASN A 473 -19.87 -8.34 -21.55
CA ASN A 473 -20.32 -7.02 -22.02
C ASN A 473 -21.79 -6.98 -22.51
N ALA A 474 -22.67 -7.70 -21.82
CA ALA A 474 -24.07 -7.86 -22.23
C ALA A 474 -24.99 -6.85 -21.56
N THR A 475 -26.05 -6.41 -22.27
CA THR A 475 -27.21 -5.78 -21.63
C THR A 475 -27.92 -6.78 -20.70
N TRP A 476 -28.68 -6.30 -19.71
CA TRP A 476 -29.44 -7.19 -18.81
C TRP A 476 -30.37 -8.15 -19.56
N ALA A 477 -31.01 -7.69 -20.63
CA ALA A 477 -31.88 -8.52 -21.47
C ALA A 477 -31.10 -9.63 -22.19
N SER A 478 -29.94 -9.33 -22.79
CA SER A 478 -29.06 -10.34 -23.39
C SER A 478 -28.53 -11.33 -22.35
N PHE A 479 -28.02 -10.82 -21.23
CA PHE A 479 -27.44 -11.63 -20.17
C PHE A 479 -28.45 -12.61 -19.57
N THR A 480 -29.65 -12.15 -19.23
CA THR A 480 -30.71 -13.02 -18.69
C THR A 480 -31.22 -14.04 -19.69
N ALA A 481 -31.36 -13.68 -20.98
CA ALA A 481 -31.71 -14.62 -22.03
C ALA A 481 -30.67 -15.75 -22.14
N LYS A 482 -29.37 -15.41 -22.14
CA LYS A 482 -28.28 -16.39 -22.20
C LYS A 482 -28.16 -17.23 -20.94
N TRP A 483 -28.30 -16.62 -19.76
CA TRP A 483 -28.35 -17.34 -18.49
C TRP A 483 -29.48 -18.37 -18.45
N GLN A 484 -30.68 -18.05 -18.94
CA GLN A 484 -31.81 -18.97 -19.05
C GLN A 484 -31.61 -20.05 -20.13
N GLU A 485 -31.00 -19.70 -21.27
CA GLU A 485 -30.67 -20.64 -22.36
C GLU A 485 -29.67 -21.69 -21.86
N TRP A 486 -28.56 -21.26 -21.26
CA TRP A 486 -27.47 -22.12 -20.82
C TRP A 486 -27.82 -22.90 -19.55
N SER A 487 -28.68 -22.37 -18.69
CA SER A 487 -29.23 -23.11 -17.54
C SER A 487 -30.03 -24.36 -17.94
N LYS A 488 -30.75 -24.31 -19.08
CA LYS A 488 -31.43 -25.47 -19.67
C LYS A 488 -30.47 -26.49 -20.29
N GLN A 489 -29.23 -26.07 -20.57
CA GLN A 489 -28.16 -26.88 -21.14
C GLN A 489 -27.17 -27.39 -20.07
N ASN A 490 -27.59 -27.43 -18.80
CA ASN A 490 -26.77 -27.86 -17.67
C ASN A 490 -25.46 -27.07 -17.48
N LEU A 491 -25.46 -25.80 -17.87
CA LEU A 491 -24.49 -24.82 -17.38
C LEU A 491 -25.08 -24.04 -16.21
N ARG A 492 -24.21 -23.48 -15.38
CA ARG A 492 -24.54 -22.65 -14.23
C ARG A 492 -23.54 -21.51 -14.15
N LEU A 493 -24.05 -20.32 -13.88
CA LEU A 493 -23.23 -19.17 -13.52
C LEU A 493 -22.42 -19.51 -12.26
N VAL A 494 -21.14 -19.12 -12.22
CA VAL A 494 -20.27 -19.27 -11.04
C VAL A 494 -19.71 -17.94 -10.57
N ASP A 495 -19.60 -16.98 -11.48
CA ASP A 495 -19.00 -15.66 -11.30
C ASP A 495 -19.72 -14.68 -12.26
N LEU A 496 -19.89 -13.43 -11.83
CA LEU A 496 -20.65 -12.37 -12.48
C LEU A 496 -19.95 -11.02 -12.28
N THR A 497 -19.30 -10.45 -13.28
CA THR A 497 -18.80 -9.05 -13.21
C THR A 497 -19.85 -8.03 -13.69
N ILE A 498 -20.09 -6.94 -12.94
CA ILE A 498 -20.98 -5.83 -13.35
C ILE A 498 -20.19 -4.53 -13.56
N THR A 499 -20.17 -4.05 -14.81
CA THR A 499 -19.46 -2.83 -15.20
C THR A 499 -20.40 -1.73 -15.70
N ASN A 500 -20.00 -0.47 -15.49
CA ASN A 500 -20.72 0.71 -15.97
C ASN A 500 -20.08 1.28 -17.25
N PHE A 501 -20.86 1.43 -18.32
CA PHE A 501 -20.47 2.03 -19.59
C PHE A 501 -21.25 3.34 -19.78
N GLY A 502 -20.68 4.44 -19.29
CA GLY A 502 -21.44 5.71 -19.19
C GLY A 502 -22.61 5.53 -18.23
N ASN A 503 -23.85 5.66 -18.72
CA ASN A 503 -25.06 5.43 -17.93
C ASN A 503 -25.57 3.98 -17.97
N ASP A 504 -24.94 3.13 -18.79
CA ASP A 504 -25.43 1.83 -19.18
C ASP A 504 -24.72 0.70 -18.40
N ARG A 505 -25.49 -0.11 -17.66
CA ARG A 505 -24.93 -1.30 -17.00
C ARG A 505 -24.66 -2.41 -18.01
N ARG A 506 -23.53 -3.09 -17.83
CA ARG A 506 -23.11 -4.25 -18.61
C ARG A 506 -22.75 -5.40 -17.68
N TYR A 507 -23.14 -6.59 -18.09
CA TYR A 507 -23.04 -7.82 -17.32
C TYR A 507 -22.12 -8.78 -18.05
N SER A 508 -21.15 -9.32 -17.33
CA SER A 508 -20.26 -10.38 -17.81
C SER A 508 -20.38 -11.56 -16.85
N GLY A 509 -20.26 -12.80 -17.33
CA GLY A 509 -20.47 -13.95 -16.47
C GLY A 509 -19.83 -15.23 -16.98
N VAL A 510 -19.31 -15.99 -16.02
CA VAL A 510 -18.58 -17.24 -16.22
C VAL A 510 -19.48 -18.42 -15.90
N PHE A 511 -19.53 -19.39 -16.81
CA PHE A 511 -20.44 -20.53 -16.74
C PHE A 511 -19.69 -21.86 -16.71
N ARG A 512 -20.15 -22.78 -15.85
CA ARG A 512 -19.58 -24.11 -15.65
C ARG A 512 -20.67 -25.17 -15.65
N ALA A 513 -20.36 -26.40 -16.03
CA ALA A 513 -21.29 -27.52 -15.95
C ALA A 513 -21.88 -27.69 -14.53
N GLY A 514 -23.19 -27.89 -14.45
CA GLY A 514 -23.92 -28.09 -13.20
C GLY A 514 -25.40 -28.38 -13.45
N THR A 515 -25.95 -29.32 -12.67
CA THR A 515 -27.37 -29.69 -12.69
C THR A 515 -28.11 -29.27 -11.41
N ASP A 516 -27.39 -28.72 -10.44
CA ASP A 516 -27.89 -28.25 -9.16
C ASP A 516 -28.90 -27.09 -9.29
N ALA A 517 -29.62 -26.82 -8.21
CA ALA A 517 -30.48 -25.64 -8.08
C ALA A 517 -29.64 -24.36 -8.20
N TYR A 518 -30.22 -23.28 -8.71
CA TYR A 518 -29.49 -22.04 -8.97
C TYR A 518 -30.39 -20.81 -8.83
N GLY A 519 -29.77 -19.67 -8.57
CA GLY A 519 -30.42 -18.38 -8.43
C GLY A 519 -29.49 -17.25 -8.82
N LEU A 520 -30.09 -16.11 -9.17
CA LEU A 520 -29.40 -14.87 -9.50
C LEU A 520 -30.26 -13.73 -8.96
N TRP A 521 -29.68 -12.87 -8.12
CA TRP A 521 -30.35 -11.69 -7.56
C TRP A 521 -29.42 -10.50 -7.73
N VAL A 522 -29.86 -9.46 -8.43
CA VAL A 522 -28.95 -8.38 -8.89
C VAL A 522 -29.47 -6.99 -8.59
N ASN A 523 -28.53 -6.04 -8.48
CA ASN A 523 -28.75 -4.60 -8.43
C ASN A 523 -29.84 -4.20 -7.43
N THR A 524 -29.69 -4.62 -6.18
CA THR A 524 -30.66 -4.30 -5.12
C THR A 524 -29.99 -3.61 -3.93
N ASP A 525 -30.77 -3.03 -3.03
CA ASP A 525 -30.27 -2.54 -1.74
C ASP A 525 -29.90 -3.69 -0.78
N TRP A 526 -29.20 -3.36 0.31
CA TRP A 526 -28.77 -4.36 1.30
C TRP A 526 -29.96 -5.11 1.93
N ALA A 527 -31.05 -4.44 2.29
CA ALA A 527 -32.16 -5.06 3.01
C ALA A 527 -32.88 -6.10 2.13
N SER A 528 -33.04 -5.79 0.85
CA SER A 528 -33.56 -6.71 -0.16
C SER A 528 -32.59 -7.86 -0.45
N PHE A 529 -31.29 -7.59 -0.55
CA PHE A 529 -30.27 -8.64 -0.75
C PHE A 529 -30.22 -9.63 0.42
N GLU A 530 -30.13 -9.11 1.65
CA GLU A 530 -30.09 -9.88 2.88
C GLU A 530 -31.36 -10.72 3.07
N ALA A 531 -32.53 -10.16 2.75
CA ALA A 531 -33.79 -10.89 2.77
C ALA A 531 -33.80 -12.05 1.76
N LYS A 532 -33.34 -11.80 0.51
CA LYS A 532 -33.28 -12.84 -0.53
C LYS A 532 -32.27 -13.93 -0.20
N TRP A 533 -31.08 -13.56 0.30
CA TRP A 533 -30.07 -14.50 0.78
C TRP A 533 -30.63 -15.40 1.89
N LYS A 534 -31.29 -14.84 2.91
CA LYS A 534 -31.94 -15.61 3.99
C LYS A 534 -33.10 -16.49 3.51
N GLU A 535 -33.84 -16.09 2.49
CA GLU A 535 -34.90 -16.89 1.88
C GLU A 535 -34.31 -18.11 1.16
N TRP A 536 -33.35 -17.87 0.26
CA TRP A 536 -32.73 -18.88 -0.58
C TRP A 536 -31.82 -19.84 0.20
N SER A 537 -31.16 -19.39 1.28
CA SER A 537 -30.43 -20.27 2.19
C SER A 537 -31.30 -21.36 2.84
N LYS A 538 -32.58 -21.06 3.10
CA LYS A 538 -33.57 -22.06 3.59
C LYS A 538 -34.05 -23.02 2.49
N GLN A 539 -33.84 -22.68 1.22
CA GLN A 539 -34.18 -23.48 0.05
C GLN A 539 -32.98 -24.31 -0.46
N ASN A 540 -31.92 -24.44 0.36
CA ASN A 540 -30.66 -25.10 0.00
C ASN A 540 -29.95 -24.49 -1.22
N LEU A 541 -30.08 -23.16 -1.37
CA LEU A 541 -29.17 -22.37 -2.19
C LEU A 541 -28.09 -21.74 -1.31
N ARG A 542 -26.94 -21.46 -1.89
CA ARG A 542 -25.79 -20.83 -1.26
C ARG A 542 -25.21 -19.79 -2.20
N LEU A 543 -24.86 -18.64 -1.65
CA LEU A 543 -24.08 -17.62 -2.35
C LEU A 543 -22.73 -18.26 -2.74
N VAL A 544 -22.28 -18.00 -3.98
CA VAL A 544 -20.95 -18.41 -4.48
C VAL A 544 -20.12 -17.24 -4.96
N ASP A 545 -20.76 -16.14 -5.31
CA ASP A 545 -20.16 -14.90 -5.79
C ASP A 545 -21.04 -13.72 -5.33
N LEU A 546 -20.43 -12.57 -5.09
CA LEU A 546 -21.03 -11.32 -4.62
C LEU A 546 -20.44 -10.16 -5.42
N GLU A 547 -21.30 -9.21 -5.79
CA GLU A 547 -20.91 -8.00 -6.51
C GLU A 547 -21.45 -6.76 -5.80
N VAL A 548 -20.58 -5.80 -5.50
CA VAL A 548 -20.87 -4.60 -4.72
C VAL A 548 -20.60 -3.34 -5.56
N THR A 549 -21.53 -3.05 -6.46
CA THR A 549 -21.46 -1.89 -7.36
C THR A 549 -22.07 -0.62 -6.75
N SER A 550 -21.94 0.51 -7.45
CA SER A 550 -22.68 1.75 -7.15
C SER A 550 -23.48 2.20 -8.38
N PHE A 551 -24.71 2.62 -8.14
CA PHE A 551 -25.60 3.14 -9.18
C PHE A 551 -26.44 4.30 -8.63
N GLY A 552 -26.31 5.48 -9.22
CA GLY A 552 -26.97 6.70 -8.76
C GLY A 552 -26.44 7.25 -7.43
N GLY A 553 -25.22 6.87 -7.02
CA GLY A 553 -24.65 7.18 -5.71
C GLY A 553 -25.10 6.25 -4.58
N GLU A 554 -25.95 5.26 -4.87
CA GLU A 554 -26.34 4.22 -3.93
C GLU A 554 -25.58 2.93 -4.20
N ARG A 555 -25.03 2.32 -3.14
CA ARG A 555 -24.43 0.97 -3.22
C ARG A 555 -25.50 -0.07 -3.54
N ARG A 556 -25.17 -0.98 -4.46
CA ARG A 556 -26.01 -2.07 -4.93
C ARG A 556 -25.30 -3.40 -4.72
N TYR A 557 -26.08 -4.42 -4.37
CA TYR A 557 -25.61 -5.78 -4.17
C TYR A 557 -26.21 -6.68 -5.24
N SER A 558 -25.37 -7.53 -5.83
CA SER A 558 -25.76 -8.63 -6.71
C SER A 558 -25.06 -9.90 -6.24
N GLY A 559 -25.58 -11.07 -6.60
CA GLY A 559 -24.96 -12.32 -6.19
C GLY A 559 -25.50 -13.55 -6.91
N VAL A 560 -24.60 -14.48 -7.15
CA VAL A 560 -24.85 -15.76 -7.80
C VAL A 560 -25.07 -16.86 -6.76
N PHE A 561 -26.11 -17.67 -6.96
CA PHE A 561 -26.51 -18.71 -6.02
C PHE A 561 -26.50 -20.09 -6.67
N ARG A 562 -25.99 -21.08 -5.92
CA ARG A 562 -25.85 -22.49 -6.34
C ARG A 562 -26.40 -23.44 -5.28
N GLY A 563 -26.71 -24.67 -5.67
CA GLY A 563 -27.26 -25.67 -4.76
C GLY A 563 -26.24 -26.09 -3.70
N GLY A 564 -26.63 -26.06 -2.43
CA GLY A 564 -25.76 -26.43 -1.31
C GLY A 564 -26.49 -26.52 0.01
N THR A 565 -26.14 -27.52 0.81
CA THR A 565 -26.62 -27.72 2.19
C THR A 565 -25.54 -27.43 3.23
N ASP A 566 -24.32 -27.15 2.79
CA ASP A 566 -23.14 -26.89 3.62
C ASP A 566 -23.25 -25.61 4.46
N GLY A 567 -22.33 -25.45 5.42
CA GLY A 567 -22.18 -24.25 6.23
C GLY A 567 -21.77 -23.04 5.39
N TYR A 568 -22.22 -21.86 5.79
CA TYR A 568 -22.05 -20.63 5.00
C TYR A 568 -22.03 -19.39 5.87
N GLY A 569 -21.42 -18.33 5.36
CA GLY A 569 -21.38 -17.02 5.98
C GLY A 569 -21.33 -15.92 4.92
N LEU A 570 -21.71 -14.70 5.32
CA LEU A 570 -21.62 -13.49 4.52
C LEU A 570 -21.28 -12.36 5.49
N TRP A 571 -20.16 -11.67 5.24
CA TRP A 571 -19.75 -10.50 6.02
C TRP A 571 -19.53 -9.35 5.04
N VAL A 572 -20.17 -8.21 5.24
CA VAL A 572 -20.20 -7.12 4.24
C VAL A 572 -19.81 -5.77 4.82
N ASN A 573 -19.29 -4.89 3.96
CA ASN A 573 -19.03 -3.49 4.27
C ASN A 573 -18.12 -3.27 5.52
N ALA A 574 -17.28 -4.24 5.83
CA ALA A 574 -16.39 -4.20 6.98
C ALA A 574 -15.15 -3.34 6.68
N ASN A 575 -14.57 -2.70 7.69
CA ASN A 575 -13.18 -2.23 7.58
C ASN A 575 -12.23 -3.43 7.73
N TYR A 576 -10.97 -3.30 7.30
CA TYR A 576 -10.04 -4.44 7.32
C TYR A 576 -9.88 -5.12 8.69
N PRO A 577 -9.73 -4.40 9.84
CA PRO A 577 -9.66 -5.06 11.14
C PRO A 577 -10.90 -5.91 11.48
N SER A 578 -12.11 -5.41 11.17
CA SER A 578 -13.34 -6.17 11.36
C SER A 578 -13.44 -7.37 10.39
N PHE A 579 -13.02 -7.20 9.14
CA PHE A 579 -13.01 -8.27 8.14
C PHE A 579 -12.03 -9.38 8.50
N SER A 580 -10.78 -9.02 8.81
CA SER A 580 -9.72 -9.96 9.22
C SER A 580 -10.09 -10.72 10.48
N ALA A 581 -10.62 -10.04 11.50
CA ALA A 581 -11.07 -10.71 12.73
C ALA A 581 -12.21 -11.71 12.43
N LYS A 582 -13.17 -11.34 11.57
CA LYS A 582 -14.28 -12.22 11.21
C LYS A 582 -13.85 -13.40 10.34
N TRP A 583 -12.93 -13.18 9.41
CA TRP A 583 -12.31 -14.22 8.60
C TRP A 583 -11.58 -15.26 9.47
N GLN A 584 -10.79 -14.81 10.46
CA GLN A 584 -10.12 -15.71 11.41
C GLN A 584 -11.13 -16.48 12.27
N GLU A 585 -12.13 -15.79 12.84
CA GLU A 585 -13.21 -16.39 13.66
C GLU A 585 -13.95 -17.50 12.90
N TRP A 586 -14.33 -17.24 11.66
CA TRP A 586 -15.04 -18.21 10.81
C TRP A 586 -14.13 -19.29 10.23
N SER A 587 -12.84 -19.01 10.02
CA SER A 587 -11.90 -20.03 9.57
C SER A 587 -11.62 -21.08 10.64
N ALA A 588 -11.60 -20.69 11.92
CA ALA A 588 -11.60 -21.61 13.06
C ALA A 588 -12.90 -22.43 13.19
N GLN A 589 -14.00 -21.98 12.56
CA GLN A 589 -15.30 -22.67 12.51
C GLN A 589 -15.46 -23.54 11.25
N ASN A 590 -14.37 -23.83 10.52
CA ASN A 590 -14.37 -24.58 9.25
C ASN A 590 -15.20 -23.93 8.13
N LEU A 591 -15.23 -22.60 8.10
CA LEU A 591 -15.61 -21.85 6.90
C LEU A 591 -14.35 -21.37 6.18
N ARG A 592 -14.44 -21.11 4.88
CA ARG A 592 -13.39 -20.50 4.05
C ARG A 592 -14.01 -19.37 3.27
N LEU A 593 -13.28 -18.25 3.20
CA LEU A 593 -13.54 -17.20 2.22
C LEU A 593 -13.40 -17.84 0.83
N ILE A 594 -14.36 -17.59 -0.06
CA ILE A 594 -14.34 -18.09 -1.44
C ILE A 594 -14.40 -16.98 -2.48
N ASP A 595 -14.80 -15.77 -2.06
CA ASP A 595 -15.05 -14.58 -2.86
C ASP A 595 -14.83 -13.35 -1.95
N VAL A 596 -14.20 -12.29 -2.47
CA VAL A 596 -13.92 -11.05 -1.74
C VAL A 596 -14.12 -9.80 -2.59
N GLU A 597 -14.93 -8.89 -2.07
CA GLU A 597 -15.32 -7.65 -2.72
C GLU A 597 -14.73 -6.46 -1.96
N VAL A 598 -13.83 -5.69 -2.59
CA VAL A 598 -13.30 -4.44 -2.02
C VAL A 598 -13.97 -3.24 -2.67
N THR A 599 -14.46 -2.31 -1.86
CA THR A 599 -15.11 -1.09 -2.38
C THR A 599 -14.67 0.16 -1.63
N ASP A 600 -14.47 1.25 -2.37
CA ASP A 600 -14.28 2.58 -1.77
C ASP A 600 -15.64 3.13 -1.24
N PRO A 601 -15.74 3.59 0.02
CA PRO A 601 -16.83 4.42 0.52
C PRO A 601 -17.11 5.69 -0.26
N ALA A 602 -16.09 6.31 -0.85
CA ALA A 602 -16.21 7.52 -1.66
C ALA A 602 -16.76 7.22 -3.07
N ASN A 603 -17.78 6.35 -3.16
CA ASN A 603 -18.42 5.97 -4.41
C ASN A 603 -19.40 7.05 -4.94
N THR A 604 -18.94 8.30 -4.85
CA THR A 604 -19.47 9.49 -5.52
C THR A 604 -18.90 9.58 -6.93
N ALA A 605 -19.56 8.88 -7.85
CA ALA A 605 -19.61 9.09 -9.31
C ALA A 605 -18.52 9.93 -10.02
N ASN A 606 -17.98 9.36 -11.10
CA ASN A 606 -17.58 10.08 -12.31
C ASN A 606 -16.66 11.30 -12.14
N ALA A 607 -15.52 11.13 -11.47
CA ALA A 607 -14.39 12.05 -11.67
C ALA A 607 -13.91 11.92 -13.13
N GLN A 608 -14.25 12.90 -13.99
CA GLN A 608 -13.67 12.96 -15.32
C GLN A 608 -12.16 13.17 -15.23
N VAL A 609 -11.40 12.18 -15.70
CA VAL A 609 -9.98 12.38 -16.01
C VAL A 609 -9.90 13.43 -17.11
N LYS A 610 -9.33 14.61 -16.80
CA LYS A 610 -9.00 15.61 -17.81
C LYS A 610 -7.87 15.06 -18.68
N VAL A 611 -8.22 14.55 -19.85
CA VAL A 611 -7.26 14.13 -20.86
C VAL A 611 -6.56 15.36 -21.42
N GLY A 612 -5.31 15.60 -20.98
CA GLY A 612 -4.39 16.47 -21.71
C GLY A 612 -4.04 15.83 -23.05
N ALA A 613 -4.21 16.55 -24.15
CA ALA A 613 -3.97 16.02 -25.48
C ALA A 613 -2.46 15.77 -25.71
N GLY A 614 -2.05 14.50 -25.70
CA GLY A 614 -0.63 14.13 -25.81
C GLY A 614 -0.36 12.62 -25.82
N ALA A 615 -1.27 11.81 -26.35
CA ALA A 615 -1.02 10.38 -26.51
C ALA A 615 -0.54 10.06 -27.93
N LEU A 616 0.58 9.34 -28.06
CA LEU A 616 0.67 8.08 -28.81
C LEU A 616 2.05 7.42 -28.71
N ALA A 617 2.04 6.13 -28.36
CA ALA A 617 3.04 5.10 -28.64
C ALA A 617 4.46 5.21 -28.01
N LEU A 618 4.70 4.41 -26.96
CA LEU A 618 5.64 3.24 -26.92
C LEU A 618 6.19 2.98 -25.50
N GLY A 619 6.00 1.76 -25.00
CA GLY A 619 6.93 1.05 -24.10
C GLY A 619 7.04 1.51 -22.64
N LEU A 620 6.66 0.61 -21.72
CA LEU A 620 6.99 0.60 -20.27
C LEU A 620 7.01 1.96 -19.54
N GLU A 621 5.95 2.23 -18.77
CA GLU A 621 6.16 2.79 -17.44
C GLU A 621 6.24 1.62 -16.46
N ALA A 622 7.48 1.29 -16.09
CA ALA A 622 7.75 0.51 -14.88
C ALA A 622 7.90 1.49 -13.71
N ASP A 623 7.54 1.03 -12.51
CA ASP A 623 8.21 1.43 -11.27
C ASP A 623 8.16 2.93 -10.89
N GLU A 624 7.08 3.32 -10.21
CA GLU A 624 7.13 4.20 -9.02
C GLU A 624 6.07 3.68 -8.00
N ASN A 625 6.42 3.55 -6.71
CA ASN A 625 5.56 3.18 -5.54
C ASN A 625 5.29 1.69 -5.17
N GLY A 626 6.26 1.04 -4.49
CA GLY A 626 6.01 0.35 -3.21
C GLY A 626 4.91 -0.74 -3.14
N GLY A 627 4.92 -1.67 -4.09
CA GLY A 627 3.91 -2.72 -4.21
C GLY A 627 4.06 -3.89 -3.24
N ASP A 628 3.38 -3.85 -2.09
CA ASP A 628 3.06 -5.06 -1.30
C ASP A 628 1.62 -5.01 -0.82
N GLY A 629 0.85 -6.04 -1.15
CA GLY A 629 -0.45 -6.28 -0.51
C GLY A 629 -0.29 -6.71 0.94
N TYR A 630 -1.41 -6.97 1.61
CA TYR A 630 -1.44 -7.52 2.97
C TYR A 630 -2.35 -8.74 3.06
N GLY A 631 -2.02 -9.64 3.98
CA GLY A 631 -2.66 -10.94 4.16
C GLY A 631 -1.63 -12.05 4.32
N GLY A 632 -2.04 -13.31 4.22
CA GLY A 632 -1.15 -14.44 4.48
C GLY A 632 -1.81 -15.81 4.35
N ILE A 633 -1.00 -16.85 4.52
CA ILE A 633 -1.44 -18.26 4.58
C ILE A 633 -1.72 -18.62 6.04
N PHE A 634 -2.82 -19.35 6.26
CA PHE A 634 -3.20 -19.83 7.58
C PHE A 634 -3.42 -21.35 7.59
N GLY A 635 -2.86 -22.01 8.59
CA GLY A 635 -3.06 -23.44 8.86
C GLY A 635 -4.45 -23.76 9.43
N THR A 636 -4.74 -25.05 9.57
CA THR A 636 -5.98 -25.55 10.20
C THR A 636 -6.06 -25.27 11.70
N ASP A 637 -4.94 -24.90 12.32
CA ASP A 637 -4.77 -24.57 13.73
C ASP A 637 -4.55 -23.07 13.99
N GLY A 638 -4.58 -22.24 12.94
CA GLY A 638 -4.33 -20.80 13.02
C GLY A 638 -2.85 -20.41 13.05
N THR A 639 -1.92 -21.34 12.89
CA THR A 639 -0.49 -21.02 12.78
C THR A 639 -0.11 -20.59 11.35
N ALA A 640 0.93 -19.76 11.22
CA ALA A 640 1.53 -19.38 9.95
C ALA A 640 2.65 -20.39 9.62
N ASP A 641 2.55 -21.03 8.46
CA ASP A 641 3.41 -22.15 8.06
C ASP A 641 4.66 -21.64 7.31
N SER A 642 5.86 -21.94 7.81
CA SER A 642 7.14 -21.63 7.16
C SER A 642 7.51 -22.79 6.23
N GLY A 643 7.01 -22.72 4.99
CA GLY A 643 6.85 -23.88 4.12
C GLY A 643 8.11 -24.61 3.64
N ALA A 644 7.88 -25.80 3.09
CA ALA A 644 8.85 -26.61 2.34
C ALA A 644 8.16 -27.50 1.30
N ASP A 645 8.95 -27.88 0.30
CA ASP A 645 8.68 -28.78 -0.85
C ASP A 645 7.73 -28.26 -1.95
N VAL A 646 8.07 -28.57 -3.21
CA VAL A 646 7.64 -27.81 -4.40
C VAL A 646 6.88 -28.70 -5.39
N ASP A 647 5.55 -28.64 -5.36
CA ASP A 647 4.65 -29.21 -6.39
C ASP A 647 4.03 -28.10 -7.25
N THR A 648 4.73 -27.73 -8.33
CA THR A 648 4.26 -26.75 -9.32
C THR A 648 3.45 -27.40 -10.45
N GLY A 649 2.37 -28.10 -10.11
CA GLY A 649 1.42 -28.66 -11.09
C GLY A 649 1.11 -27.66 -12.21
N SER A 650 1.18 -28.09 -13.48
CA SER A 650 1.45 -27.24 -14.66
C SER A 650 0.91 -25.81 -14.61
N MET A 651 1.81 -24.85 -14.38
CA MET A 651 1.53 -23.41 -14.43
C MET A 651 1.43 -22.94 -15.89
N PHE A 652 0.34 -22.25 -16.22
CA PHE A 652 0.24 -21.50 -17.47
C PHE A 652 0.22 -20.01 -17.14
N ALA A 653 1.37 -19.36 -17.30
CA ALA A 653 1.51 -17.92 -17.15
C ALA A 653 1.11 -17.16 -18.43
N GLY A 654 0.88 -15.87 -18.27
CA GLY A 654 0.70 -14.93 -19.37
C GLY A 654 1.50 -13.65 -19.16
N GLU A 655 2.21 -13.22 -20.19
CA GLU A 655 2.76 -11.87 -20.24
C GLU A 655 1.62 -10.85 -20.46
N PRO A 656 1.72 -9.63 -19.92
CA PRO A 656 0.75 -8.58 -20.19
C PRO A 656 0.73 -8.24 -21.69
N ALA A 657 -0.43 -8.40 -22.33
CA ALA A 657 -0.60 -8.05 -23.73
C ALA A 657 -0.50 -6.53 -23.92
N ALA A 658 0.33 -6.08 -24.85
CA ALA A 658 0.38 -4.67 -25.25
C ALA A 658 -0.98 -4.24 -25.82
N ALA A 659 -1.45 -3.05 -25.46
CA ALA A 659 -2.74 -2.54 -25.89
C ALA A 659 -2.80 -2.39 -27.43
N ALA A 660 -3.54 -3.28 -28.08
CA ALA A 660 -3.81 -3.20 -29.51
C ALA A 660 -4.84 -2.09 -29.82
N ALA A 661 -4.76 -1.52 -31.03
CA ALA A 661 -5.69 -0.48 -31.48
C ALA A 661 -7.14 -1.00 -31.51
N ALA A 662 -8.09 -0.11 -31.21
CA ALA A 662 -9.50 -0.46 -31.03
C ALA A 662 -10.11 -1.21 -32.23
N ALA A 663 -10.78 -2.32 -31.96
CA ALA A 663 -11.63 -3.00 -32.92
C ALA A 663 -12.94 -2.21 -33.15
N PRO A 664 -13.54 -2.23 -34.36
CA PRO A 664 -14.72 -1.43 -34.66
C PRO A 664 -16.03 -2.09 -34.22
N GLY A 665 -16.86 -1.34 -33.49
CA GLY A 665 -18.31 -1.58 -33.39
C GLY A 665 -18.81 -2.25 -32.11
N ASP A 666 -19.18 -1.44 -31.11
CA ASP A 666 -19.86 -1.88 -29.88
C ASP A 666 -21.30 -2.37 -30.16
N GLY A 667 -21.45 -3.63 -30.54
CA GLY A 667 -22.77 -4.26 -30.72
C GLY A 667 -23.52 -4.46 -29.39
N GLU A 668 -24.75 -3.95 -29.30
CA GLU A 668 -25.59 -3.89 -28.08
C GLU A 668 -25.98 -5.26 -27.45
N ASN A 669 -25.61 -6.38 -28.08
CA ASN A 669 -26.11 -7.71 -27.75
C ASN A 669 -25.19 -8.56 -26.87
N GLY A 670 -24.00 -8.09 -26.50
CA GLY A 670 -23.01 -8.88 -25.76
C GLY A 670 -22.34 -9.95 -26.60
N PHE A 671 -21.23 -10.52 -26.09
CA PHE A 671 -20.34 -11.40 -26.85
C PHE A 671 -19.88 -12.59 -26.04
N GLY A 672 -19.59 -13.71 -26.70
CA GLY A 672 -19.08 -14.92 -26.03
C GLY A 672 -19.57 -16.21 -26.67
N GLY A 673 -19.49 -17.31 -25.93
CA GLY A 673 -19.85 -18.63 -26.42
C GLY A 673 -19.77 -19.72 -25.34
N MET A 674 -20.07 -20.96 -25.73
CA MET A 674 -20.03 -22.12 -24.85
C MET A 674 -19.53 -23.38 -25.56
N SER A 675 -19.10 -24.36 -24.79
CA SER A 675 -18.80 -25.72 -25.24
C SER A 675 -19.34 -26.74 -24.24
N GLN A 676 -19.93 -27.81 -24.75
CA GLN A 676 -20.52 -28.88 -23.94
C GLN A 676 -19.49 -29.81 -23.27
N GLY A 677 -18.21 -29.69 -23.66
CA GLY A 677 -17.14 -30.58 -23.19
C GLY A 677 -17.14 -31.93 -23.91
N GLY A 678 -15.96 -32.42 -24.23
CA GLY A 678 -15.73 -33.73 -24.83
C GLY A 678 -14.39 -34.29 -24.36
N ALA A 679 -14.20 -35.60 -24.47
CA ALA A 679 -12.88 -36.20 -24.22
C ALA A 679 -11.83 -35.60 -25.18
N PRO A 680 -10.55 -35.47 -24.77
CA PRO A 680 -9.50 -35.00 -25.65
C PRO A 680 -9.41 -35.91 -26.87
N GLY A 681 -9.74 -35.38 -28.05
CA GLY A 681 -9.59 -36.12 -29.30
C GLY A 681 -8.12 -36.39 -29.55
N THR A 682 -7.75 -37.65 -29.76
CA THR A 682 -6.41 -38.05 -30.18
C THR A 682 -6.18 -37.64 -31.64
N ALA A 683 -5.99 -36.35 -31.88
CA ALA A 683 -5.45 -35.84 -33.13
C ALA A 683 -3.94 -36.13 -33.15
N SER A 684 -3.57 -37.27 -33.73
CA SER A 684 -2.18 -37.62 -33.99
C SER A 684 -1.60 -36.67 -35.04
N TYR A 685 -0.94 -35.60 -34.57
CA TYR A 685 -0.07 -34.80 -35.41
C TYR A 685 1.21 -35.58 -35.69
N GLU A 686 1.32 -36.23 -36.85
CA GLU A 686 2.58 -36.84 -37.27
C GLU A 686 3.58 -35.72 -37.63
N PRO A 687 4.75 -35.64 -36.95
CA PRO A 687 5.78 -34.70 -37.35
C PRO A 687 6.51 -35.25 -38.58
N GLY A 688 6.30 -34.60 -39.74
CA GLY A 688 7.10 -34.86 -40.94
C GLY A 688 8.60 -34.62 -40.67
N PRO A 689 9.50 -35.45 -41.21
CA PRO A 689 10.90 -35.45 -40.81
C PRO A 689 11.63 -34.19 -41.29
N ILE A 690 12.29 -33.51 -40.34
CA ILE A 690 13.24 -32.42 -40.66
C ILE A 690 14.52 -33.07 -41.18
N THR A 691 14.75 -33.01 -42.49
CA THR A 691 16.05 -33.33 -43.10
C THR A 691 16.74 -32.06 -43.57
N SER A 692 18.01 -31.93 -43.22
CA SER A 692 18.87 -30.81 -43.58
C SER A 692 19.52 -31.03 -44.96
N ALA A 693 19.38 -30.05 -45.86
CA ALA A 693 20.27 -29.88 -47.01
C ALA A 693 20.30 -28.39 -47.45
N PRO A 694 21.43 -27.87 -47.97
CA PRO A 694 21.65 -26.43 -48.11
C PRO A 694 21.61 -25.91 -49.57
N VAL A 695 21.67 -24.58 -49.71
CA VAL A 695 21.99 -23.73 -50.90
C VAL A 695 21.59 -24.25 -52.29
N GLY A 696 20.66 -23.54 -52.94
CA GLY A 696 20.29 -23.81 -54.33
C GLY A 696 21.27 -23.24 -55.38
N ALA A 697 21.42 -23.95 -56.49
CA ALA A 697 21.96 -23.46 -57.74
C ALA A 697 21.30 -24.21 -58.92
N GLY A 698 20.99 -23.51 -60.02
CA GLY A 698 20.55 -24.12 -61.28
C GLY A 698 19.04 -24.14 -61.53
N ALA A 699 18.59 -23.24 -62.40
CA ALA A 699 17.36 -23.39 -63.19
C ALA A 699 17.72 -24.04 -64.55
N PRO A 700 16.78 -24.24 -65.51
CA PRO A 700 15.32 -24.30 -65.44
C PRO A 700 14.76 -25.63 -66.04
N ASP A 701 13.45 -25.73 -66.24
CA ASP A 701 12.81 -25.77 -67.59
C ASP A 701 11.61 -26.74 -67.73
N SER A 702 10.59 -26.29 -68.48
CA SER A 702 9.39 -27.00 -68.95
C SER A 702 8.44 -27.63 -67.88
N GLY A 703 7.12 -27.59 -68.03
CA GLY A 703 6.27 -26.95 -69.04
C GLY A 703 4.86 -27.57 -69.06
N PHE A 704 3.85 -26.80 -69.51
CA PHE A 704 2.43 -27.20 -69.67
C PHE A 704 1.70 -27.56 -68.34
N GLY A 705 0.45 -27.21 -68.09
CA GLY A 705 -0.63 -26.64 -68.92
C GLY A 705 -1.94 -27.36 -68.54
N GLY A 706 -3.11 -26.72 -68.42
CA GLY A 706 -3.50 -25.32 -68.54
C GLY A 706 -5.02 -25.20 -68.28
N PHE A 707 -5.63 -24.04 -68.61
CA PHE A 707 -7.07 -23.75 -68.56
C PHE A 707 -7.74 -23.84 -67.16
N GLY A 708 -8.50 -22.87 -66.67
CA GLY A 708 -9.13 -21.66 -67.23
C GLY A 708 -10.51 -21.51 -66.57
N GLY A 709 -11.10 -20.34 -66.33
CA GLY A 709 -10.71 -18.95 -66.56
C GLY A 709 -11.84 -18.03 -66.03
N LEU A 710 -11.87 -16.76 -66.48
CA LEU A 710 -12.86 -15.71 -66.14
C LEU A 710 -12.72 -15.13 -64.70
N GLY A 711 -12.63 -13.81 -64.48
CA GLY A 711 -12.51 -12.68 -65.41
C GLY A 711 -12.80 -11.33 -64.72
N GLY A 712 -12.27 -10.21 -65.24
CA GLY A 712 -12.54 -8.84 -64.74
C GLY A 712 -11.48 -8.30 -63.76
N ALA A 713 -10.26 -7.96 -64.17
CA ALA A 713 -9.85 -6.87 -65.07
C ALA A 713 -9.89 -5.46 -64.43
N SER A 714 -8.72 -4.98 -63.99
CA SER A 714 -8.33 -3.57 -64.03
C SER A 714 -6.95 -3.46 -64.69
N THR A 715 -6.82 -2.53 -65.63
CA THR A 715 -5.63 -2.32 -66.50
C THR A 715 -5.67 -0.87 -67.02
N PRO A 716 -4.57 -0.30 -67.55
CA PRO A 716 -3.19 -0.33 -67.03
C PRO A 716 -2.55 1.10 -67.16
N VAL A 717 -1.29 1.17 -67.63
CA VAL A 717 -0.46 2.36 -67.98
C VAL A 717 0.30 2.97 -66.78
N GLY A 718 1.63 3.13 -66.79
CA GLY A 718 2.69 2.72 -67.73
C GLY A 718 4.07 2.96 -67.06
N ALA A 719 5.05 2.05 -67.16
CA ALA A 719 6.16 2.12 -68.13
C ALA A 719 6.84 3.52 -68.12
N ASN A 720 8.06 3.74 -67.63
CA ASN A 720 9.38 3.12 -67.85
C ASN A 720 10.31 4.27 -68.27
N ASP A 721 11.55 4.31 -67.76
CA ASP A 721 12.79 4.45 -68.57
C ASP A 721 13.97 4.88 -67.67
N GLY A 722 15.00 4.02 -67.60
CA GLY A 722 16.41 4.45 -67.50
C GLY A 722 16.96 4.61 -68.94
N PRO A 723 18.22 5.08 -69.13
CA PRO A 723 19.38 4.30 -68.68
C PRO A 723 20.65 5.13 -68.31
N GLU A 724 21.76 4.43 -67.99
CA GLU A 724 23.20 4.74 -68.25
C GLU A 724 23.81 6.14 -67.90
N GLY A 725 25.05 6.28 -67.40
CA GLY A 725 26.08 5.32 -66.99
C GLY A 725 27.48 5.98 -66.83
N ALA A 726 28.41 5.31 -66.10
CA ALA A 726 29.90 5.47 -66.07
C ALA A 726 30.50 6.87 -65.66
N ASP A 727 31.71 7.06 -65.10
CA ASP A 727 32.95 6.26 -65.03
C ASP A 727 33.99 6.90 -64.04
N SER A 728 35.02 6.14 -63.63
CA SER A 728 36.38 6.57 -63.14
C SER A 728 36.55 7.48 -61.90
N SER A 729 37.71 7.52 -61.20
CA SER A 729 38.74 6.53 -60.82
C SER A 729 39.68 7.12 -59.73
N ASP A 730 40.45 6.27 -59.04
CA ASP A 730 41.71 6.55 -58.29
C ASP A 730 41.72 7.53 -57.07
N GLY A 731 42.48 7.31 -55.99
CA GLY A 731 43.29 6.14 -55.59
C GLY A 731 44.30 6.44 -54.45
N LEU A 732 44.64 5.40 -53.65
CA LEU A 732 45.86 5.21 -52.82
C LEU A 732 46.05 6.11 -51.54
N GLY A 733 46.54 5.61 -50.40
CA GLY A 733 46.78 4.22 -49.95
C GLY A 733 47.58 4.08 -48.62
N GLY A 734 47.35 2.97 -47.89
CA GLY A 734 48.28 2.26 -46.95
C GLY A 734 48.73 2.95 -45.65
N ILE A 735 49.23 2.30 -44.57
CA ILE A 735 49.34 0.90 -44.05
C ILE A 735 49.69 1.01 -42.53
N GLY A 736 49.51 0.03 -41.62
CA GLY A 736 49.06 -1.37 -41.72
C GLY A 736 48.85 -2.07 -40.34
N GLU A 737 49.39 -3.29 -40.18
CA GLU A 737 49.25 -4.29 -39.09
C GLU A 737 50.19 -4.04 -37.87
N GLY A 738 50.12 -4.69 -36.70
CA GLY A 738 49.27 -5.78 -36.14
C GLY A 738 49.89 -6.43 -34.87
N GLY A 739 49.23 -7.42 -34.25
CA GLY A 739 49.71 -8.22 -33.08
C GLY A 739 49.33 -7.64 -31.70
N ALA A 740 48.58 -8.32 -30.81
CA ALA A 740 48.87 -9.58 -30.08
C ALA A 740 50.08 -9.45 -29.13
N ALA A 741 50.11 -9.95 -27.89
CA ALA A 741 49.16 -10.52 -26.93
C ALA A 741 49.99 -10.92 -25.68
N ASP A 742 49.33 -11.17 -24.55
CA ASP A 742 49.77 -12.01 -23.41
C ASP A 742 50.84 -11.53 -22.39
N LEU A 743 50.55 -11.88 -21.11
CA LEU A 743 51.42 -12.15 -19.94
C LEU A 743 52.39 -11.02 -19.47
N ASP A 744 52.60 -10.77 -18.18
CA ASP A 744 52.74 -11.75 -17.10
C ASP A 744 52.64 -11.17 -15.65
N THR A 745 52.47 -12.08 -14.68
CA THR A 745 52.79 -12.08 -13.23
C THR A 745 52.86 -10.81 -12.34
N GLY A 746 52.17 -10.93 -11.18
CA GLY A 746 52.72 -10.60 -9.84
C GLY A 746 52.46 -9.17 -9.29
N GLY A 747 52.26 -8.95 -7.99
CA GLY A 747 52.15 -9.89 -6.87
C GLY A 747 52.59 -9.29 -5.52
N THR A 748 51.69 -9.31 -4.52
CA THR A 748 51.95 -9.24 -3.06
C THR A 748 52.56 -7.98 -2.41
N GLY A 749 52.15 -7.69 -1.16
CA GLY A 749 52.83 -6.80 -0.20
C GLY A 749 52.27 -5.38 -0.13
N ALA A 750 51.40 -4.96 0.80
CA ALA A 750 51.34 -5.08 2.26
C ALA A 750 52.16 -4.03 3.04
N MET A 751 51.44 -3.29 3.90
CA MET A 751 51.86 -2.40 5.00
C MET A 751 52.58 -1.08 4.68
N GLY A 752 51.91 0.00 5.10
CA GLY A 752 52.38 1.38 5.22
C GLY A 752 51.31 2.16 6.00
#